data_AF-A0AAE0M4G0-F1
#
_entry.id   AF-A0AAE0M4G0-F1
#
_cell.length_a   1.000
_cell.length_b   1.000
_cell.length_c   1.000
_cell.angle_alpha   90.00
_cell.angle_beta   90.00
_cell.angle_gamma   90.00
#
_symmetry.space_group_name_H-M   'P 1'
#
loop_
_entity.id
_entity.type
_entity.pdbx_description
1 polymer ?
#
loop_
_entity_poly.entity_id
_entity_poly.type
_entity_poly.pdbx_seq_one_letter_code
_entity_poly.pdbx_strand_id
1 'polypeptide(L)'
;MLQRQRLPRILAPKSLAGFSTRSTNLSLRSARASLLPRRICASLLQSFSNNGALPPASSFSTYTALGKQKGQRFFDGAVEPLSEEEVKANREKAGSEEKDVQDAKSSGSDAPSGSTGQGAPESPDGKGSSAGGASSGSSGDSPGSGPSSGDGSGGGGGKRGRKPADRSLTKPVVPEIYPQVMAIPIAKRPLFPGFYKAITIRDPNVAAAITEMIKRGQPYVGAFLLKDDNADDDVIHSPDDVYDVGVFAQITSAFPINGEGGGLTAILYPHRRIRLSTLIPPGTSDAAKAGGDAEPTPEPIPKPIEETSQKGDVVASFEESAVVPKPDQVQKQYEPTSFLRKYAVSLVNVENLTEEPYDPRNEVIRAVTNEIVNVFKDVANKNSLFKDQISTFSISQLTGNVTSEPAKLADFAAAVSAGESAELQEVLSSLNVEDRVYKALLVLKKELVNAELQEKISKDVEKRITKRQREYYLSEQMKGIRREMGLESDGKDKLAEKFKEKADRLAMPEAVRAVFDEELNKLSHLEPAASEFNVTRNYLDWLTQIPWGQRSAENFGIENAMTVLDEDHYGLKDVKDRILEFIAVGKLRGTVEGKILCFVGPPGVGKTSIGKSIARALNRQYYRFSVGGLTDVAEIKGHRRTYVGALPGRVIQALKKCKTENPLILIDEIDKIGRGYQGDPSSALLELLDPEQNSSFLDHYMDVPVDLSKVLFVCTANMTDTIPRPLLDRMEVIRLSGYVSDEKMAIAEKYLAPQAQDLAGLKDVDVKLSKDAIEELIKSYCRESGVRNLKKQIEKVYRKSALKIVQDLGEDVLPEAKALTDEGKAALEESEKQSESGESTQAADEKETTEKPRVALKVPESVHVVIDKENLKDYVGPPIFTSDRLYDVTPPGVTMGLAWTQMGGAAMYIETILQSALRSSSRPSLEITGNLKTVMKESSTIAYSFAKSWMAKHFPNNHFLEKAKIHVHVPEGAVQKDGPSAGITMATSLLSLALDSPIDPTIAMTGELTLTGKVLRIGGLREKTVAARRAGCKMVLFPSDNMSDWLELPENIKQGIDGRPVGWYSEVFDIVFANLDKEKANKCDIIDDHKKSDDGKPEEGDRVE
;
A
#
# COMPACT_ATOMS: atom_id res chain seq x y z
N MET A 1 57.77 -43.37 -0.12
CA MET A 1 57.81 -43.99 1.22
C MET A 1 56.65 -43.42 2.02
N LEU A 2 55.78 -44.12 2.74
CA LEU A 2 55.52 -45.56 3.00
C LEU A 2 53.97 -45.70 3.09
N GLN A 3 53.30 -46.70 2.48
CA GLN A 3 52.84 -47.95 3.12
C GLN A 3 52.01 -47.76 4.43
N ARG A 4 50.85 -48.41 4.68
CA ARG A 4 50.33 -49.72 4.18
C ARG A 4 48.86 -50.00 4.62
N GLN A 5 48.09 -50.79 3.84
CA GLN A 5 47.07 -51.81 4.26
C GLN A 5 45.76 -51.34 4.98
N ARG A 6 44.58 -52.00 4.96
CA ARG A 6 43.92 -53.18 4.29
C ARG A 6 42.44 -52.77 4.00
N LEU A 7 41.66 -53.25 3.00
CA LEU A 7 41.12 -54.60 2.69
C LEU A 7 40.27 -55.25 3.83
N PRO A 8 39.21 -56.07 3.57
CA PRO A 8 38.87 -56.78 2.31
C PRO A 8 37.36 -56.95 1.89
N ARG A 9 37.14 -57.29 0.59
CA ARG A 9 36.07 -58.22 0.05
C ARG A 9 34.58 -57.73 0.07
N ILE A 10 33.64 -58.27 -0.73
CA ILE A 10 33.59 -59.53 -1.55
C ILE A 10 32.69 -59.45 -2.83
N LEU A 11 33.11 -60.15 -3.90
CA LEU A 11 32.36 -60.69 -5.09
C LEU A 11 31.51 -59.79 -6.04
N ALA A 12 31.41 -60.26 -7.30
CA ALA A 12 30.64 -59.71 -8.45
C ALA A 12 29.48 -60.70 -8.83
N PRO A 13 28.67 -60.60 -9.94
CA PRO A 13 29.12 -60.45 -11.36
C PRO A 13 28.16 -59.82 -12.44
N LYS A 14 28.71 -59.52 -13.65
CA LYS A 14 28.13 -59.69 -15.04
C LYS A 14 26.76 -59.05 -15.44
N SER A 15 26.41 -58.80 -16.72
CA SER A 15 27.10 -58.56 -18.03
C SER A 15 26.08 -58.40 -19.19
N LEU A 16 26.48 -57.88 -20.37
CA LEU A 16 25.75 -57.83 -21.70
C LEU A 16 24.65 -56.74 -21.80
N ALA A 17 24.57 -55.81 -22.78
CA ALA A 17 24.62 -55.81 -24.29
C ALA A 17 23.18 -55.77 -24.90
N GLY A 18 22.88 -55.12 -26.04
CA GLY A 18 23.61 -54.25 -26.99
C GLY A 18 22.79 -54.04 -28.31
N PHE A 19 23.25 -53.18 -29.27
CA PHE A 19 22.69 -52.98 -30.65
C PHE A 19 21.26 -52.35 -30.75
N SER A 20 20.79 -51.67 -31.83
CA SER A 20 21.39 -51.16 -33.09
C SER A 20 20.60 -49.99 -33.75
N THR A 21 21.32 -48.96 -34.23
CA THR A 21 21.17 -48.16 -35.50
C THR A 21 19.83 -47.78 -36.18
N ARG A 22 19.82 -46.52 -36.72
CA ARG A 22 19.13 -46.00 -37.95
C ARG A 22 17.58 -45.81 -37.92
N SER A 23 16.96 -44.91 -38.71
CA SER A 23 17.35 -43.61 -39.35
C SER A 23 16.13 -42.97 -40.06
N THR A 24 16.21 -41.67 -40.47
CA THR A 24 15.48 -41.03 -41.61
C THR A 24 13.93 -40.93 -41.57
N ASN A 25 13.21 -39.97 -42.21
CA ASN A 25 13.47 -38.57 -42.63
C ASN A 25 12.12 -37.92 -43.12
N LEU A 26 12.00 -36.57 -43.15
CA LEU A 26 10.92 -35.76 -43.83
C LEU A 26 9.44 -35.97 -43.37
N SER A 27 8.43 -35.12 -43.69
CA SER A 27 8.35 -33.64 -43.88
C SER A 27 6.89 -33.12 -44.08
N LEU A 28 6.71 -31.78 -44.02
CA LEU A 28 5.76 -30.92 -44.77
C LEU A 28 4.24 -30.78 -44.41
N ARG A 29 3.81 -29.48 -44.43
CA ARG A 29 2.47 -28.88 -44.72
C ARG A 29 1.33 -28.97 -43.66
N SER A 30 0.27 -28.13 -43.69
CA SER A 30 0.09 -26.66 -43.92
C SER A 30 -1.39 -26.26 -44.19
N ALA A 31 -2.14 -25.77 -43.18
CA ALA A 31 -3.34 -24.88 -43.27
C ALA A 31 -3.77 -24.52 -41.81
N ARG A 32 -4.12 -23.28 -41.39
CA ARG A 32 -5.24 -22.36 -41.74
C ARG A 32 -6.64 -22.97 -41.50
N ALA A 33 -7.58 -22.36 -40.75
CA ALA A 33 -7.60 -21.01 -40.15
C ALA A 33 -8.51 -20.84 -38.90
N SER A 34 -8.32 -19.70 -38.21
CA SER A 34 -9.28 -18.90 -37.41
C SER A 34 -10.16 -19.55 -36.32
N LEU A 35 -9.90 -19.21 -35.05
CA LEU A 35 -10.81 -18.44 -34.15
C LEU A 35 -10.07 -17.99 -32.86
N LEU A 36 -10.59 -16.95 -32.19
CA LEU A 36 -10.03 -16.25 -31.01
C LEU A 36 -11.17 -15.74 -30.12
N PRO A 37 -10.96 -15.34 -28.83
CA PRO A 37 -9.99 -15.87 -27.86
C PRO A 37 -10.56 -16.00 -26.41
N ARG A 38 -9.75 -16.59 -25.50
CA ARG A 38 -9.71 -16.36 -24.04
C ARG A 38 -11.01 -16.33 -23.21
N ARG A 39 -11.18 -17.36 -22.36
CA ARG A 39 -11.39 -17.18 -20.91
C ARG A 39 -10.58 -18.21 -20.11
N ILE A 40 -10.42 -17.99 -18.81
CA ILE A 40 -9.43 -18.64 -17.94
C ILE A 40 -10.15 -19.57 -16.95
N CYS A 41 -9.64 -20.79 -16.71
CA CYS A 41 -9.93 -21.53 -15.46
C CYS A 41 -8.90 -22.62 -15.12
N ALA A 42 -8.45 -22.59 -13.86
CA ALA A 42 -8.11 -23.69 -12.94
C ALA A 42 -7.07 -24.79 -13.24
N SER A 43 -6.44 -25.23 -12.13
CA SER A 43 -5.73 -26.51 -11.88
C SER A 43 -4.34 -26.71 -12.52
N LEU A 44 -3.31 -27.21 -11.81
CA LEU A 44 -3.16 -27.50 -10.36
C LEU A 44 -1.66 -27.54 -9.95
N LEU A 45 -1.39 -27.60 -8.65
CA LEU A 45 -0.16 -28.14 -8.01
C LEU A 45 1.21 -27.50 -8.35
N GLN A 46 1.72 -26.63 -7.47
CA GLN A 46 2.72 -27.02 -6.43
C GLN A 46 3.22 -25.80 -5.63
N SER A 47 3.14 -25.88 -4.29
CA SER A 47 3.81 -24.94 -3.38
C SER A 47 4.06 -25.62 -2.04
N PHE A 48 5.33 -25.77 -1.66
CA PHE A 48 5.76 -26.38 -0.39
C PHE A 48 6.35 -25.32 0.53
N SER A 49 6.31 -25.61 1.84
CA SER A 49 7.11 -24.97 2.90
C SER A 49 6.88 -23.47 3.14
N ASN A 50 6.21 -23.16 4.26
CA ASN A 50 6.54 -21.99 5.06
C ASN A 50 6.51 -22.41 6.54
N ASN A 51 7.44 -21.91 7.35
CA ASN A 51 7.68 -22.43 8.70
C ASN A 51 8.24 -21.34 9.63
N GLY A 52 7.76 -21.27 10.87
CA GLY A 52 8.05 -20.21 11.85
C GLY A 52 6.76 -19.62 12.40
N ALA A 53 6.33 -19.79 13.66
CA ALA A 53 6.99 -19.80 14.99
C ALA A 53 6.88 -18.46 15.75
N LEU A 54 6.03 -18.53 16.78
CA LEU A 54 5.79 -17.65 17.94
C LEU A 54 6.89 -16.62 18.35
N PRO A 55 6.47 -15.40 18.73
CA PRO A 55 7.07 -14.58 19.78
C PRO A 55 6.44 -14.87 21.18
N PRO A 56 7.09 -14.47 22.30
CA PRO A 56 6.71 -14.91 23.65
C PRO A 56 5.87 -13.92 24.48
N ALA A 57 5.30 -14.43 25.58
CA ALA A 57 4.75 -13.64 26.69
C ALA A 57 5.89 -13.02 27.54
N SER A 58 5.92 -11.71 27.77
CA SER A 58 5.18 -10.91 28.78
C SER A 58 5.92 -10.76 30.12
N SER A 59 5.90 -9.54 30.67
CA SER A 59 6.43 -9.21 32.01
C SER A 59 5.80 -7.89 32.46
N PHE A 60 4.80 -7.97 33.34
CA PHE A 60 4.09 -6.80 33.86
C PHE A 60 4.83 -6.24 35.09
N SER A 61 5.07 -4.93 35.10
CA SER A 61 5.53 -4.22 36.31
C SER A 61 4.32 -3.69 37.08
N THR A 62 4.21 -4.05 38.37
CA THR A 62 3.24 -3.46 39.29
C THR A 62 3.92 -3.05 40.59
N TYR A 63 3.97 -1.74 40.84
CA TYR A 63 4.30 -1.20 42.15
C TYR A 63 3.25 -1.63 43.19
N THR A 64 3.70 -2.09 44.35
CA THR A 64 2.91 -2.03 45.59
C THR A 64 3.75 -1.36 46.66
N ALA A 65 3.13 -0.43 47.39
CA ALA A 65 3.77 0.31 48.48
C ALA A 65 2.88 0.24 49.71
N LEU A 66 3.39 -0.30 50.84
CA LEU A 66 2.83 -0.12 52.18
C LEU A 66 3.72 -0.77 53.27
N GLY A 67 3.64 -0.22 54.50
CA GLY A 67 3.75 -1.04 55.72
C GLY A 67 5.13 -1.19 56.39
N LYS A 68 5.52 -0.20 57.22
CA LYS A 68 6.59 -0.36 58.23
C LYS A 68 6.27 -1.48 59.24
N GLN A 69 7.26 -2.26 59.67
CA GLN A 69 7.45 -2.56 61.11
C GLN A 69 8.91 -2.87 61.49
N LYS A 70 9.16 -3.14 62.78
CA LYS A 70 10.47 -2.99 63.45
C LYS A 70 11.35 -4.25 63.39
N GLY A 71 12.66 -4.07 63.22
CA GLY A 71 13.66 -5.14 63.26
C GLY A 71 14.39 -5.28 64.61
N GLN A 72 15.53 -5.98 64.59
CA GLN A 72 16.51 -6.07 65.69
C GLN A 72 17.95 -6.19 65.14
N ARG A 73 18.96 -6.02 66.02
CA ARG A 73 20.41 -6.03 65.71
C ARG A 73 21.00 -7.44 65.82
N PHE A 74 22.22 -7.66 65.30
CA PHE A 74 23.40 -8.07 66.09
C PHE A 74 24.71 -8.10 65.24
N PHE A 75 25.75 -7.38 65.71
CA PHE A 75 27.23 -7.64 65.64
C PHE A 75 27.95 -8.08 64.32
N ASP A 76 29.19 -7.67 64.01
CA ASP A 76 30.05 -6.55 64.47
C ASP A 76 31.35 -6.38 63.62
N GLY A 77 32.02 -5.22 63.74
CA GLY A 77 33.45 -4.99 63.43
C GLY A 77 33.90 -4.83 61.95
N ALA A 78 34.97 -4.09 61.61
CA ALA A 78 35.75 -3.11 62.40
C ALA A 78 36.62 -2.16 61.53
N VAL A 79 36.56 -0.85 61.84
CA VAL A 79 37.64 0.19 61.85
C VAL A 79 38.68 0.29 60.68
N GLU A 80 38.56 1.34 59.84
CA GLU A 80 39.41 2.57 59.69
C GLU A 80 40.96 2.54 59.93
N PRO A 81 41.80 3.56 59.53
CA PRO A 81 41.48 5.02 59.44
C PRO A 81 42.16 5.93 58.36
N LEU A 82 41.67 7.18 58.26
CA LEU A 82 42.34 8.48 57.88
C LEU A 82 42.91 8.68 56.44
N SER A 83 43.09 9.92 55.91
CA SER A 83 42.85 11.32 56.39
C SER A 83 42.40 12.21 55.20
N GLU A 84 41.34 13.03 55.29
CA GLU A 84 41.36 14.47 55.68
C GLU A 84 42.32 15.40 54.92
N GLU A 85 41.83 16.05 53.85
CA GLU A 85 42.12 17.45 53.50
C GLU A 85 40.89 18.04 52.74
N GLU A 86 40.94 19.31 52.30
CA GLU A 86 39.88 20.02 51.52
C GLU A 86 38.52 20.37 52.19
N VAL A 87 38.47 20.71 53.49
CA VAL A 87 37.30 21.42 54.09
C VAL A 87 37.72 22.73 54.77
N LYS A 88 38.16 23.74 54.01
CA LYS A 88 38.52 25.06 54.58
C LYS A 88 38.59 26.27 53.61
N ALA A 89 37.54 26.56 52.85
CA ALA A 89 37.54 27.69 51.92
C ALA A 89 36.20 28.47 51.78
N ASN A 90 35.48 28.78 52.88
CA ASN A 90 34.34 29.70 52.79
C ASN A 90 34.00 30.46 54.09
N ARG A 91 34.65 31.63 54.30
CA ARG A 91 34.16 32.81 55.07
C ARG A 91 35.26 33.87 55.25
N GLU A 92 35.09 35.06 54.64
CA GLU A 92 35.42 36.37 55.22
C GLU A 92 34.68 37.49 54.45
N LYS A 93 34.33 38.57 55.19
CA LYS A 93 33.99 39.99 54.83
C LYS A 93 33.56 40.31 53.37
N ALA A 94 32.43 40.94 53.02
CA ALA A 94 31.54 41.97 53.62
C ALA A 94 31.97 43.46 53.47
N GLY A 95 31.17 44.25 52.71
CA GLY A 95 30.94 45.69 52.95
C GLY A 95 31.22 46.70 51.81
N SER A 96 30.14 47.31 51.24
CA SER A 96 30.02 48.69 50.67
C SER A 96 30.97 49.14 49.51
N GLU A 97 30.74 50.20 48.70
CA GLU A 97 29.79 51.35 48.62
C GLU A 97 29.18 51.46 47.18
N GLU A 98 27.97 52.01 46.94
CA GLU A 98 27.62 53.35 46.35
C GLU A 98 28.39 53.77 45.06
N LYS A 99 27.87 54.41 43.99
CA LYS A 99 26.58 55.05 43.57
C LYS A 99 26.62 55.27 42.01
N ASP A 100 25.80 56.01 41.22
CA ASP A 100 24.63 56.92 41.31
C ASP A 100 23.90 56.93 39.92
N VAL A 101 22.56 56.95 39.77
CA VAL A 101 21.62 58.10 39.51
C VAL A 101 21.39 58.57 38.03
N GLN A 102 20.24 58.13 37.48
CA GLN A 102 19.19 58.85 36.68
C GLN A 102 19.40 59.48 35.27
N ASP A 103 18.23 59.69 34.61
CA ASP A 103 17.90 60.53 33.43
C ASP A 103 18.44 60.15 32.02
N ALA A 104 17.78 60.46 30.88
CA ALA A 104 16.45 61.02 30.54
C ALA A 104 16.09 60.59 29.06
N LYS A 105 14.85 60.24 28.65
CA LYS A 105 13.57 60.99 28.44
C LYS A 105 13.46 61.68 27.04
N SER A 106 12.21 61.93 26.58
CA SER A 106 11.77 62.50 25.27
C SER A 106 11.72 61.50 24.08
N SER A 107 10.88 61.62 23.04
CA SER A 107 9.62 62.37 22.75
C SER A 107 8.94 61.79 21.48
N GLY A 108 7.68 62.05 21.08
CA GLY A 108 6.62 62.94 21.57
C GLY A 108 5.20 62.41 21.23
N SER A 109 4.12 63.09 21.69
CA SER A 109 3.23 64.00 20.92
C SER A 109 2.02 63.29 20.27
N ASP A 110 0.75 63.66 20.49
CA ASP A 110 0.16 64.86 21.14
C ASP A 110 -1.14 64.61 21.94
N ALA A 111 -1.62 65.66 22.61
CA ALA A 111 -2.83 65.78 23.45
C ALA A 111 -3.46 67.20 23.19
N PRO A 112 -4.37 67.80 24.00
CA PRO A 112 -5.07 67.32 25.19
C PRO A 112 -6.59 67.68 25.30
N SER A 113 -7.23 67.17 26.37
CA SER A 113 -8.33 67.77 27.16
C SER A 113 -9.58 68.39 26.49
N GLY A 114 -10.77 67.90 26.86
CA GLY A 114 -12.06 68.59 26.70
C GLY A 114 -13.11 68.09 27.71
N SER A 115 -13.75 68.99 28.43
CA SER A 115 -14.63 68.68 29.57
C SER A 115 -16.12 68.64 29.21
N THR A 116 -16.90 67.91 30.03
CA THR A 116 -18.36 68.10 30.29
C THR A 116 -19.36 67.95 29.14
N GLY A 117 -20.61 67.63 29.48
CA GLY A 117 -21.77 67.90 28.62
C GLY A 117 -22.75 66.74 28.50
N GLN A 118 -24.03 67.00 28.75
CA GLN A 118 -25.13 66.10 28.38
C GLN A 118 -25.67 66.51 27.00
N GLY A 119 -25.75 65.53 26.09
CA GLY A 119 -26.91 65.19 25.25
C GLY A 119 -27.68 66.22 24.41
N ALA A 120 -28.27 65.70 23.33
CA ALA A 120 -29.32 66.33 22.52
C ALA A 120 -28.85 67.58 21.73
N PRO A 121 -29.70 68.25 20.91
CA PRO A 121 -31.05 67.90 20.44
C PRO A 121 -30.98 67.31 19.00
N GLU A 122 -31.99 67.20 18.13
CA GLU A 122 -33.24 67.94 17.84
C GLU A 122 -34.29 66.95 17.27
N SER A 123 -35.56 66.93 17.71
CA SER A 123 -36.70 67.86 17.49
C SER A 123 -37.74 67.19 16.55
N PRO A 124 -38.97 67.73 16.32
CA PRO A 124 -40.16 66.90 16.52
C PRO A 124 -41.12 66.81 15.30
N ASP A 125 -42.38 66.48 15.58
CA ASP A 125 -43.57 66.50 14.72
C ASP A 125 -43.80 65.36 13.70
N GLY A 126 -45.08 65.08 13.45
CA GLY A 126 -45.52 64.79 12.07
C GLY A 126 -46.10 63.41 11.71
N LYS A 127 -47.26 63.05 12.27
CA LYS A 127 -48.33 62.23 11.63
C LYS A 127 -47.96 60.89 10.93
N GLY A 128 -48.51 59.79 11.47
CA GLY A 128 -49.46 58.96 10.69
C GLY A 128 -49.08 57.51 10.34
N SER A 129 -49.96 56.59 10.74
CA SER A 129 -50.12 55.21 10.23
C SER A 129 -49.00 54.18 10.52
N SER A 130 -49.24 52.87 10.61
CA SER A 130 -50.47 52.10 10.92
C SER A 130 -50.16 50.58 11.06
N ALA A 131 -50.64 49.90 12.12
CA ALA A 131 -50.58 48.43 12.34
C ALA A 131 -49.17 47.79 12.40
N GLY A 132 -48.93 46.58 12.96
CA GLY A 132 -49.74 45.61 13.72
C GLY A 132 -48.95 44.27 13.81
N GLY A 133 -49.19 43.31 14.70
CA GLY A 133 -50.06 43.18 15.89
C GLY A 133 -49.25 42.74 17.13
N ALA A 134 -49.81 42.30 18.28
CA ALA A 134 -51.08 41.59 18.55
C ALA A 134 -51.14 40.21 17.87
N SER A 135 -51.61 39.11 18.48
CA SER A 135 -52.37 38.88 19.72
C SER A 135 -52.32 37.38 20.09
N SER A 136 -52.82 36.85 21.22
CA SER A 136 -52.95 37.31 22.63
C SER A 136 -53.47 36.11 23.45
N GLY A 137 -53.30 36.11 24.78
CA GLY A 137 -54.20 35.33 25.63
C GLY A 137 -55.60 35.94 25.59
N SER A 138 -56.66 35.13 25.48
CA SER A 138 -58.04 35.61 25.62
C SER A 138 -58.68 35.05 26.88
N SER A 139 -59.10 35.97 27.77
CA SER A 139 -60.10 35.71 28.79
C SER A 139 -61.31 36.63 28.54
N GLY A 140 -61.90 36.50 27.35
CA GLY A 140 -63.22 37.02 27.00
C GLY A 140 -64.12 35.83 26.65
N ASP A 141 -65.24 35.68 27.34
CA ASP A 141 -66.05 34.45 27.34
C ASP A 141 -66.73 34.17 25.98
N SER A 142 -66.57 32.92 25.52
CA SER A 142 -67.35 32.20 24.51
C SER A 142 -67.33 32.67 23.03
N PRO A 143 -67.27 31.73 22.04
CA PRO A 143 -66.76 30.34 22.12
C PRO A 143 -65.96 29.80 20.88
N GLY A 144 -64.84 29.05 21.10
CA GLY A 144 -64.28 28.08 20.10
C GLY A 144 -62.76 27.69 20.04
N SER A 145 -62.34 26.56 20.67
CA SER A 145 -61.25 25.56 20.31
C SER A 145 -59.71 25.88 20.10
N GLY A 146 -58.75 25.33 20.92
CA GLY A 146 -57.25 25.23 20.65
C GLY A 146 -56.25 24.70 21.78
N PRO A 147 -55.08 23.99 21.53
CA PRO A 147 -54.14 23.43 22.59
C PRO A 147 -52.56 23.25 22.35
N SER A 148 -51.77 22.87 23.41
CA SER A 148 -50.51 21.98 23.51
C SER A 148 -49.07 22.44 23.99
N SER A 149 -48.41 21.68 24.93
CA SER A 149 -46.96 21.60 25.43
C SER A 149 -46.35 22.67 26.42
N GLY A 150 -45.23 22.53 27.21
CA GLY A 150 -44.29 21.44 27.69
C GLY A 150 -42.98 21.93 28.48
N ASP A 151 -42.34 21.16 29.42
CA ASP A 151 -41.08 21.44 30.24
C ASP A 151 -40.48 20.14 30.95
N GLY A 152 -39.40 19.94 31.79
CA GLY A 152 -38.41 20.74 32.63
C GLY A 152 -37.28 19.90 33.39
N SER A 153 -36.52 20.44 34.40
CA SER A 153 -35.27 19.85 35.07
C SER A 153 -34.85 20.50 36.46
N GLY A 154 -33.90 20.12 37.38
CA GLY A 154 -33.00 18.94 37.69
C GLY A 154 -31.68 19.23 38.55
N GLY A 155 -31.22 18.36 39.54
CA GLY A 155 -29.83 18.30 40.13
C GLY A 155 -29.53 18.27 41.70
N GLY A 156 -28.64 17.37 42.22
CA GLY A 156 -27.63 17.59 43.32
C GLY A 156 -27.74 17.11 44.83
N GLY A 157 -26.90 16.13 45.30
CA GLY A 157 -26.21 16.14 46.64
C GLY A 157 -26.57 15.16 47.81
N GLY A 158 -25.60 14.49 48.48
CA GLY A 158 -25.77 13.79 49.79
C GLY A 158 -24.71 12.71 50.21
N LYS A 159 -24.50 12.44 51.53
CA LYS A 159 -23.44 11.52 52.07
C LYS A 159 -23.87 10.73 53.34
N ARG A 160 -23.77 9.38 53.35
CA ARG A 160 -23.57 8.47 54.53
C ARG A 160 -23.57 6.99 54.07
N GLY A 161 -23.00 6.05 54.86
CA GLY A 161 -22.88 4.63 54.49
C GLY A 161 -23.17 3.64 55.63
N ARG A 162 -23.36 2.35 55.30
CA ARG A 162 -23.55 1.25 56.26
C ARG A 162 -22.98 -0.09 55.71
N LYS A 163 -22.74 -1.05 56.61
CA LYS A 163 -22.07 -2.35 56.38
C LYS A 163 -22.90 -3.36 55.55
N PRO A 164 -22.28 -4.42 55.00
CA PRO A 164 -22.95 -5.42 54.16
C PRO A 164 -23.98 -6.26 54.93
N ALA A 165 -24.83 -6.95 54.18
CA ALA A 165 -25.76 -7.96 54.70
C ALA A 165 -25.48 -9.30 53.99
N ASP A 166 -25.28 -10.36 54.79
CA ASP A 166 -25.27 -11.72 54.30
C ASP A 166 -26.58 -12.08 53.61
N ARG A 167 -26.50 -12.92 52.59
CA ARG A 167 -27.66 -13.63 52.06
C ARG A 167 -27.26 -15.08 51.81
N SER A 168 -27.69 -15.95 52.71
CA SER A 168 -27.40 -17.37 52.72
C SER A 168 -27.83 -18.03 51.41
N LEU A 169 -26.87 -18.68 50.74
CA LEU A 169 -27.13 -19.50 49.56
C LEU A 169 -27.83 -20.79 49.98
N THR A 170 -29.15 -20.84 49.77
CA THR A 170 -29.84 -22.13 49.61
C THR A 170 -29.17 -22.88 48.45
N LYS A 171 -28.68 -24.10 48.71
CA LYS A 171 -28.10 -24.92 47.64
C LYS A 171 -29.19 -25.17 46.58
N PRO A 172 -28.99 -24.80 45.30
CA PRO A 172 -29.95 -25.12 44.26
C PRO A 172 -30.02 -26.64 44.11
N VAL A 173 -31.25 -27.18 44.12
CA VAL A 173 -31.48 -28.59 43.80
C VAL A 173 -31.27 -28.76 42.31
N VAL A 174 -30.43 -29.71 41.91
CA VAL A 174 -30.11 -29.98 40.51
C VAL A 174 -31.26 -30.78 39.89
N PRO A 175 -31.91 -30.30 38.81
CA PRO A 175 -33.05 -31.01 38.21
C PRO A 175 -32.63 -32.35 37.59
N GLU A 176 -33.31 -33.43 37.99
CA GLU A 176 -33.04 -34.77 37.45
C GLU A 176 -33.31 -34.85 35.94
N ILE A 177 -34.28 -34.09 35.43
CA ILE A 177 -34.58 -33.95 34.00
C ILE A 177 -34.50 -32.47 33.63
N TYR A 178 -33.66 -32.12 32.65
CA TYR A 178 -33.53 -30.77 32.11
C TYR A 178 -33.28 -30.90 30.58
N PRO A 179 -34.35 -31.00 29.76
CA PRO A 179 -34.28 -31.61 28.43
C PRO A 179 -33.68 -30.70 27.35
N GLN A 180 -33.54 -29.40 27.63
CA GLN A 180 -32.89 -28.44 26.75
C GLN A 180 -31.93 -27.58 27.56
N VAL A 181 -30.69 -27.41 27.09
CA VAL A 181 -29.66 -26.57 27.71
C VAL A 181 -29.05 -25.62 26.68
N MET A 182 -28.46 -24.52 27.17
CA MET A 182 -27.48 -23.78 26.39
C MET A 182 -26.22 -24.63 26.26
N ALA A 183 -25.78 -24.86 25.02
CA ALA A 183 -24.51 -25.53 24.76
C ALA A 183 -23.36 -24.52 24.89
N ILE A 184 -22.23 -24.98 25.44
CA ILE A 184 -20.96 -24.28 25.40
C ILE A 184 -19.91 -25.22 24.78
N PRO A 185 -19.27 -24.84 23.66
CA PRO A 185 -18.15 -25.59 23.12
C PRO A 185 -16.92 -25.47 24.03
N ILE A 186 -16.12 -26.54 24.07
CA ILE A 186 -14.86 -26.59 24.81
C ILE A 186 -13.79 -27.15 23.88
N ALA A 187 -12.69 -26.42 23.70
CA ALA A 187 -11.52 -26.89 22.96
C ALA A 187 -10.58 -27.76 23.81
N LYS A 188 -9.77 -28.61 23.15
CA LYS A 188 -8.54 -29.29 23.63
C LYS A 188 -8.69 -30.36 24.72
N ARG A 189 -9.67 -30.25 25.62
CA ARG A 189 -9.90 -31.23 26.70
C ARG A 189 -11.39 -31.30 27.07
N PRO A 190 -12.02 -32.49 27.08
CA PRO A 190 -13.37 -32.64 27.59
C PRO A 190 -13.45 -32.31 29.09
N LEU A 191 -14.69 -32.21 29.60
CA LEU A 191 -14.99 -31.98 31.00
C LEU A 191 -15.50 -33.28 31.63
N PHE A 192 -14.93 -33.71 32.76
CA PHE A 192 -15.36 -34.92 33.47
C PHE A 192 -16.19 -34.57 34.72
N PRO A 193 -17.22 -35.36 35.11
CA PRO A 193 -18.00 -35.14 36.32
C PRO A 193 -17.15 -34.95 37.59
N GLY A 194 -17.52 -33.98 38.44
CA GLY A 194 -16.84 -33.64 39.68
C GLY A 194 -15.67 -32.65 39.58
N PHE A 195 -15.17 -32.31 38.39
CA PHE A 195 -13.98 -31.44 38.23
C PHE A 195 -14.34 -30.01 37.82
N TYR A 196 -14.08 -29.03 38.70
CA TYR A 196 -14.26 -27.62 38.38
C TYR A 196 -13.37 -27.19 37.20
N LYS A 197 -13.95 -26.57 36.17
CA LYS A 197 -13.22 -25.99 35.03
C LYS A 197 -13.63 -24.53 34.83
N ALA A 198 -12.65 -23.63 34.84
CA ALA A 198 -12.86 -22.26 34.37
C ALA A 198 -12.80 -22.25 32.83
N ILE A 199 -13.76 -21.55 32.23
CA ILE A 199 -13.81 -21.25 30.79
C ILE A 199 -13.81 -19.73 30.60
N THR A 200 -13.26 -19.25 29.49
CA THR A 200 -13.23 -17.83 29.13
C THR A 200 -13.99 -17.64 27.83
N ILE A 201 -15.04 -16.83 27.90
CA ILE A 201 -15.99 -16.55 26.83
C ILE A 201 -15.73 -15.14 26.31
N ARG A 202 -15.64 -15.00 24.99
CA ARG A 202 -15.28 -13.77 24.27
C ARG A 202 -16.52 -13.09 23.69
N ASP A 203 -17.48 -13.87 23.20
CA ASP A 203 -18.70 -13.34 22.59
C ASP A 203 -19.59 -12.63 23.65
N PRO A 204 -19.88 -11.33 23.49
CA PRO A 204 -20.67 -10.56 24.45
C PRO A 204 -22.14 -11.03 24.55
N ASN A 205 -22.70 -11.68 23.53
CA ASN A 205 -24.05 -12.23 23.54
C ASN A 205 -24.11 -13.47 24.45
N VAL A 206 -23.10 -14.35 24.35
CA VAL A 206 -22.94 -15.54 25.19
C VAL A 206 -22.70 -15.12 26.65
N ALA A 207 -21.85 -14.12 26.88
CA ALA A 207 -21.61 -13.52 28.20
C ALA A 207 -22.88 -12.89 28.81
N ALA A 208 -23.68 -12.17 28.01
CA ALA A 208 -24.95 -11.59 28.44
C ALA A 208 -25.99 -12.66 28.81
N ALA A 209 -26.14 -13.69 27.97
CA ALA A 209 -27.05 -14.82 28.23
C ALA A 209 -26.70 -15.56 29.53
N ILE A 210 -25.43 -15.83 29.78
CA ILE A 210 -24.96 -16.45 31.05
C ILE A 210 -25.22 -15.53 32.25
N THR A 211 -24.96 -14.23 32.10
CA THR A 211 -25.25 -13.25 33.16
C THR A 211 -26.76 -13.21 33.48
N GLU A 212 -27.63 -13.42 32.49
CA GLU A 212 -29.07 -13.54 32.70
C GLU A 212 -29.50 -14.89 33.32
N MET A 213 -28.90 -16.02 32.91
CA MET A 213 -29.13 -17.33 33.53
C MET A 213 -28.80 -17.33 35.04
N ILE A 214 -27.70 -16.68 35.42
CA ILE A 214 -27.31 -16.50 36.83
C ILE A 214 -28.34 -15.62 37.57
N LYS A 215 -28.76 -14.48 36.99
CA LYS A 215 -29.80 -13.60 37.56
C LYS A 215 -31.16 -14.31 37.74
N ARG A 216 -31.50 -15.23 36.83
CA ARG A 216 -32.73 -16.05 36.85
C ARG A 216 -32.65 -17.27 37.77
N GLY A 217 -31.49 -17.57 38.37
CA GLY A 217 -31.31 -18.72 39.26
C GLY A 217 -31.30 -20.08 38.56
N GLN A 218 -31.06 -20.12 37.24
CA GLN A 218 -30.95 -21.37 36.47
C GLN A 218 -29.60 -21.45 35.73
N PRO A 219 -28.47 -21.54 36.45
CA PRO A 219 -27.13 -21.53 35.87
C PRO A 219 -26.71 -22.92 35.34
N TYR A 220 -27.48 -23.51 34.42
CA TYR A 220 -27.24 -24.87 33.89
C TYR A 220 -26.90 -24.84 32.39
N VAL A 221 -25.84 -25.54 32.00
CA VAL A 221 -25.30 -25.58 30.63
C VAL A 221 -24.82 -26.98 30.24
N GLY A 222 -24.82 -27.28 28.95
CA GLY A 222 -24.20 -28.48 28.39
C GLY A 222 -22.82 -28.17 27.83
N ALA A 223 -21.77 -28.78 28.37
CA ALA A 223 -20.41 -28.64 27.87
C ALA A 223 -20.09 -29.76 26.86
N PHE A 224 -19.70 -29.40 25.64
CA PHE A 224 -19.37 -30.34 24.56
C PHE A 224 -17.98 -30.07 23.99
N LEU A 225 -17.23 -31.13 23.67
CA LEU A 225 -15.89 -31.04 23.09
C LEU A 225 -15.99 -30.72 21.58
N LEU A 226 -15.23 -29.76 21.09
CA LEU A 226 -15.05 -29.49 19.66
C LEU A 226 -14.20 -30.59 18.99
N LYS A 227 -14.46 -30.87 17.70
CA LYS A 227 -13.67 -31.84 16.92
C LYS A 227 -12.37 -31.25 16.33
N ASP A 228 -12.27 -29.92 16.20
CA ASP A 228 -11.03 -29.22 15.85
C ASP A 228 -10.42 -28.59 17.11
N ASP A 229 -9.20 -29.01 17.48
CA ASP A 229 -8.46 -28.50 18.62
C ASP A 229 -7.92 -27.06 18.41
N ASN A 230 -8.07 -26.48 17.21
CA ASN A 230 -7.72 -25.09 16.89
C ASN A 230 -8.93 -24.16 16.79
N ALA A 231 -10.15 -24.70 16.74
CA ALA A 231 -11.37 -23.89 16.80
C ALA A 231 -11.55 -23.31 18.20
N ASP A 232 -11.82 -22.01 18.26
CA ASP A 232 -11.70 -21.19 19.48
C ASP A 232 -12.94 -20.27 19.61
N ASP A 233 -14.07 -20.75 19.05
CA ASP A 233 -15.39 -20.10 18.93
C ASP A 233 -16.31 -20.44 20.12
N ASP A 234 -17.11 -19.47 20.57
CA ASP A 234 -18.04 -19.62 21.71
C ASP A 234 -19.41 -20.22 21.34
N VAL A 235 -19.68 -20.46 20.05
CA VAL A 235 -21.00 -20.83 19.50
C VAL A 235 -20.87 -22.03 18.57
N ILE A 236 -21.74 -23.03 18.74
CA ILE A 236 -21.82 -24.23 17.88
C ILE A 236 -22.75 -23.92 16.70
N HIS A 237 -22.26 -24.12 15.47
CA HIS A 237 -22.98 -23.83 14.23
C HIS A 237 -23.62 -25.08 13.60
N SER A 238 -22.92 -26.22 13.62
CA SER A 238 -23.39 -27.53 13.18
C SER A 238 -23.28 -28.57 14.31
N PRO A 239 -24.20 -29.56 14.42
CA PRO A 239 -23.96 -30.71 15.30
C PRO A 239 -22.67 -31.48 14.93
N ASP A 240 -22.22 -31.39 13.68
CA ASP A 240 -20.98 -32.05 13.23
C ASP A 240 -19.70 -31.44 13.86
N ASP A 241 -19.75 -30.21 14.38
CA ASP A 241 -18.58 -29.50 14.93
C ASP A 241 -18.11 -30.06 16.28
N VAL A 242 -19.00 -30.77 17.00
CA VAL A 242 -18.78 -31.26 18.36
C VAL A 242 -18.99 -32.76 18.49
N TYR A 243 -18.49 -33.37 19.57
CA TYR A 243 -18.79 -34.76 19.90
C TYR A 243 -20.16 -34.92 20.58
N ASP A 244 -20.91 -35.95 20.18
CA ASP A 244 -22.29 -36.23 20.62
C ASP A 244 -22.44 -36.38 22.15
N VAL A 245 -21.37 -36.78 22.85
CA VAL A 245 -21.34 -36.97 24.30
C VAL A 245 -20.64 -35.79 24.96
N GLY A 246 -21.40 -35.07 25.79
CA GLY A 246 -20.92 -33.97 26.62
C GLY A 246 -21.28 -34.15 28.09
N VAL A 247 -21.19 -33.07 28.86
CA VAL A 247 -21.43 -33.09 30.30
C VAL A 247 -22.31 -31.92 30.73
N PHE A 248 -23.35 -32.23 31.50
CA PHE A 248 -24.24 -31.27 32.15
C PHE A 248 -23.50 -30.61 33.32
N ALA A 249 -23.33 -29.30 33.25
CA ALA A 249 -22.55 -28.53 34.21
C ALA A 249 -23.34 -27.32 34.74
N GLN A 250 -22.98 -26.91 35.95
CA GLN A 250 -23.56 -25.78 36.66
C GLN A 250 -22.55 -24.64 36.76
N ILE A 251 -22.94 -23.43 36.34
CA ILE A 251 -22.11 -22.24 36.49
C ILE A 251 -22.13 -21.84 37.98
N THR A 252 -21.01 -22.04 38.66
CA THR A 252 -20.86 -21.80 40.11
C THR A 252 -20.55 -20.33 40.40
N SER A 253 -19.82 -19.67 39.50
CA SER A 253 -19.56 -18.22 39.52
C SER A 253 -19.16 -17.76 38.11
N ALA A 254 -19.29 -16.47 37.83
CA ALA A 254 -18.77 -15.86 36.61
C ALA A 254 -18.29 -14.43 36.89
N PHE A 255 -17.19 -14.05 36.26
CA PHE A 255 -16.48 -12.78 36.49
C PHE A 255 -16.26 -12.07 35.14
N PRO A 256 -16.62 -10.78 35.00
CA PRO A 256 -16.34 -10.02 33.79
C PRO A 256 -14.84 -9.80 33.64
N ILE A 257 -14.35 -9.81 32.40
CA ILE A 257 -12.95 -9.57 32.08
C ILE A 257 -12.75 -8.06 31.92
N ASN A 258 -11.84 -7.48 32.71
CA ASN A 258 -11.56 -6.04 32.68
C ASN A 258 -10.75 -5.67 31.42
N GLY A 259 -11.46 -5.43 30.32
CA GLY A 259 -10.93 -4.97 29.03
C GLY A 259 -12.03 -4.47 28.11
N GLU A 260 -11.67 -3.85 26.99
CA GLU A 260 -12.58 -3.09 26.11
C GLU A 260 -13.49 -3.98 25.21
N GLY A 261 -13.73 -5.24 25.62
CA GLY A 261 -14.28 -6.29 24.75
C GLY A 261 -15.14 -7.34 25.47
N GLY A 262 -16.02 -6.93 26.39
CA GLY A 262 -17.26 -7.65 26.79
C GLY A 262 -17.19 -9.06 27.43
N GLY A 263 -16.02 -9.70 27.47
CA GLY A 263 -15.86 -11.11 27.82
C GLY A 263 -16.10 -11.48 29.29
N LEU A 264 -16.30 -12.77 29.53
CA LEU A 264 -16.71 -13.35 30.81
C LEU A 264 -15.92 -14.64 31.10
N THR A 265 -15.31 -14.75 32.28
CA THR A 265 -14.73 -16.02 32.76
C THR A 265 -15.73 -16.71 33.69
N ALA A 266 -16.20 -17.89 33.32
CA ALA A 266 -17.20 -18.67 34.06
C ALA A 266 -16.60 -19.95 34.65
N ILE A 267 -16.93 -20.30 35.89
CA ILE A 267 -16.49 -21.53 36.55
C ILE A 267 -17.62 -22.57 36.49
N LEU A 268 -17.41 -23.62 35.71
CA LEU A 268 -18.32 -24.75 35.56
C LEU A 268 -18.02 -25.84 36.60
N TYR A 269 -19.07 -26.36 37.24
CA TYR A 269 -19.05 -27.59 38.01
C TYR A 269 -19.87 -28.68 37.31
N PRO A 270 -19.23 -29.74 36.77
CA PRO A 270 -19.90 -30.82 36.03
C PRO A 270 -20.55 -31.86 36.95
N HIS A 271 -21.81 -32.21 36.66
CA HIS A 271 -22.60 -33.16 37.45
C HIS A 271 -22.74 -34.54 36.80
N ARG A 272 -23.03 -34.63 35.49
CA ARG A 272 -23.33 -35.91 34.79
C ARG A 272 -23.10 -35.86 33.28
N ARG A 273 -22.95 -37.02 32.65
CA ARG A 273 -22.84 -37.19 31.19
C ARG A 273 -24.20 -36.99 30.51
N ILE A 274 -24.17 -36.37 29.33
CA ILE A 274 -25.35 -36.13 28.48
C ILE A 274 -25.02 -36.41 27.01
N ARG A 275 -26.03 -36.82 26.25
CA ARG A 275 -25.97 -36.92 24.78
C ARG A 275 -26.72 -35.75 24.15
N LEU A 276 -26.14 -35.13 23.12
CA LEU A 276 -26.79 -34.16 22.25
C LEU A 276 -27.77 -34.92 21.33
N SER A 277 -29.06 -34.57 21.34
CA SER A 277 -30.06 -35.22 20.47
C SER A 277 -30.45 -34.34 19.28
N THR A 278 -30.60 -33.02 19.47
CA THR A 278 -30.85 -32.04 18.40
C THR A 278 -30.27 -30.68 18.76
N LEU A 279 -29.60 -30.04 17.79
CA LEU A 279 -29.14 -28.65 17.87
C LEU A 279 -30.19 -27.71 17.25
N ILE A 280 -30.51 -26.62 17.95
CA ILE A 280 -31.24 -25.48 17.42
C ILE A 280 -30.19 -24.41 17.07
N PRO A 281 -29.96 -24.12 15.77
CA PRO A 281 -28.92 -23.17 15.36
C PRO A 281 -29.30 -21.73 15.72
N PRO A 282 -28.31 -20.86 15.99
CA PRO A 282 -28.57 -19.46 16.33
C PRO A 282 -29.22 -18.70 15.16
N GLY A 283 -30.42 -18.15 15.39
CA GLY A 283 -31.06 -17.16 14.51
C GLY A 283 -32.31 -17.61 13.74
N THR A 284 -32.81 -18.84 13.87
CA THR A 284 -33.97 -19.30 13.09
C THR A 284 -35.34 -18.99 13.73
N SER A 285 -36.13 -18.15 13.03
CA SER A 285 -37.59 -17.93 13.06
C SER A 285 -38.25 -16.93 14.05
N ASP A 286 -39.00 -16.01 13.44
CA ASP A 286 -40.28 -15.40 13.86
C ASP A 286 -40.39 -14.61 15.18
N ALA A 287 -39.86 -13.37 15.15
CA ALA A 287 -40.21 -12.29 16.08
C ALA A 287 -41.04 -11.15 15.42
N ALA A 288 -41.77 -11.44 14.32
CA ALA A 288 -42.46 -10.44 13.49
C ALA A 288 -44.00 -10.46 13.61
N LYS A 289 -44.57 -10.83 14.78
CA LYS A 289 -46.03 -10.81 15.00
C LYS A 289 -46.52 -10.76 16.46
N ALA A 290 -45.87 -9.95 17.30
CA ALA A 290 -46.42 -9.52 18.59
C ALA A 290 -45.85 -8.13 18.97
N GLY A 291 -46.66 -7.09 18.79
CA GLY A 291 -46.32 -5.71 19.16
C GLY A 291 -47.25 -5.15 20.23
N GLY A 292 -46.98 -3.93 20.69
CA GLY A 292 -47.79 -3.19 21.66
C GLY A 292 -46.98 -2.65 22.83
N ASP A 293 -47.09 -1.35 23.06
CA ASP A 293 -46.40 -0.59 24.12
C ASP A 293 -47.04 -0.81 25.50
N ALA A 294 -46.22 -0.84 26.56
CA ALA A 294 -46.62 -0.49 27.92
C ALA A 294 -45.40 -0.30 28.85
N GLU A 295 -45.34 0.82 29.58
CA GLU A 295 -44.43 1.02 30.71
C GLU A 295 -44.99 0.40 32.01
N PRO A 296 -44.14 0.04 32.99
CA PRO A 296 -44.58 -0.28 34.34
C PRO A 296 -44.06 0.70 35.42
N THR A 297 -44.98 1.42 36.06
CA THR A 297 -44.77 2.12 37.36
C THR A 297 -45.20 1.24 38.56
N PRO A 298 -44.77 1.51 39.82
CA PRO A 298 -44.22 0.44 40.67
C PRO A 298 -44.97 0.12 42.00
N GLU A 299 -44.31 -0.74 42.81
CA GLU A 299 -44.43 -0.96 44.27
C GLU A 299 -45.59 -1.82 44.84
N PRO A 300 -45.48 -2.38 46.09
CA PRO A 300 -44.33 -2.53 47.00
C PRO A 300 -44.11 -3.98 47.56
N ILE A 301 -43.17 -4.13 48.52
CA ILE A 301 -42.80 -5.40 49.22
C ILE A 301 -43.44 -5.49 50.63
N PRO A 302 -43.71 -6.69 51.18
CA PRO A 302 -43.10 -7.04 52.49
C PRO A 302 -42.57 -8.51 52.62
N LYS A 303 -41.97 -8.83 53.78
CA LYS A 303 -41.34 -10.12 54.19
C LYS A 303 -41.93 -10.58 55.56
N PRO A 304 -41.35 -11.53 56.37
CA PRO A 304 -40.39 -12.65 56.19
C PRO A 304 -40.84 -13.98 56.91
N ILE A 305 -39.87 -14.89 57.22
CA ILE A 305 -39.79 -15.90 58.33
C ILE A 305 -39.74 -17.41 57.93
N GLU A 306 -38.52 -18.00 58.00
CA GLU A 306 -38.03 -19.18 58.79
C GLU A 306 -38.96 -20.41 59.10
N GLU A 307 -38.52 -21.68 59.36
CA GLU A 307 -37.21 -22.38 59.42
C GLU A 307 -37.35 -23.93 59.42
N THR A 308 -36.34 -24.71 58.95
CA THR A 308 -36.02 -26.15 59.29
C THR A 308 -37.09 -27.27 59.09
N SER A 309 -36.84 -28.59 59.25
CA SER A 309 -35.74 -29.51 58.82
C SER A 309 -36.15 -31.02 58.95
N GLN A 310 -35.39 -31.96 58.34
CA GLN A 310 -35.36 -33.44 58.58
C GLN A 310 -36.57 -34.31 58.14
N LYS A 311 -36.52 -35.66 57.99
CA LYS A 311 -35.49 -36.62 57.49
C LYS A 311 -36.05 -38.09 57.44
N GLY A 312 -35.94 -38.80 56.30
CA GLY A 312 -36.09 -40.28 56.18
C GLY A 312 -37.54 -40.84 56.12
N ASP A 313 -37.79 -42.12 55.81
CA ASP A 313 -36.92 -43.21 55.26
C ASP A 313 -37.76 -44.43 54.73
N VAL A 314 -37.20 -45.27 53.83
CA VAL A 314 -37.65 -46.62 53.31
C VAL A 314 -39.12 -46.77 52.78
N VAL A 315 -39.54 -47.63 51.82
CA VAL A 315 -39.24 -49.03 51.38
C VAL A 315 -39.53 -49.24 49.87
N ALA A 316 -38.95 -50.32 49.31
CA ALA A 316 -39.12 -50.98 47.99
C ALA A 316 -40.57 -51.36 47.56
N SER A 317 -40.93 -51.96 46.39
CA SER A 317 -40.20 -52.64 45.27
C SER A 317 -41.16 -53.01 44.10
N PHE A 318 -40.63 -53.64 43.03
CA PHE A 318 -41.27 -54.51 42.00
C PHE A 318 -41.87 -53.92 40.70
N GLU A 319 -41.03 -54.00 39.65
CA GLU A 319 -41.20 -54.70 38.36
C GLU A 319 -42.39 -54.50 37.38
N GLU A 320 -41.95 -54.22 36.15
CA GLU A 320 -42.39 -54.73 34.83
C GLU A 320 -43.66 -54.20 34.15
N SER A 321 -43.50 -53.96 32.85
CA SER A 321 -44.35 -53.19 31.95
C SER A 321 -44.98 -54.06 30.85
N ALA A 322 -46.18 -53.71 30.38
CA ALA A 322 -46.65 -54.13 29.05
C ALA A 322 -47.72 -53.19 28.43
N VAL A 323 -47.72 -53.15 27.09
CA VAL A 323 -48.77 -52.64 26.17
C VAL A 323 -48.94 -51.12 26.04
N VAL A 324 -49.06 -50.66 24.77
CA VAL A 324 -49.34 -49.28 24.33
C VAL A 324 -50.34 -49.31 23.18
N PRO A 325 -51.42 -48.50 23.20
CA PRO A 325 -51.66 -47.61 22.05
C PRO A 325 -52.27 -46.22 22.39
N LYS A 326 -51.69 -45.18 21.76
CA LYS A 326 -52.22 -43.90 21.20
C LYS A 326 -53.71 -43.48 21.39
N PRO A 327 -54.05 -42.17 21.29
CA PRO A 327 -53.26 -40.93 21.45
C PRO A 327 -54.01 -39.84 22.28
N ASP A 328 -53.62 -38.56 22.12
CA ASP A 328 -54.24 -37.31 22.63
C ASP A 328 -54.24 -37.12 24.17
N GLN A 329 -53.74 -36.02 24.75
CA GLN A 329 -53.83 -34.62 24.32
C GLN A 329 -52.52 -33.83 24.55
N VAL A 330 -52.38 -32.68 23.88
CA VAL A 330 -51.24 -31.76 24.02
C VAL A 330 -51.30 -30.96 25.32
N GLN A 331 -50.56 -31.40 26.34
CA GLN A 331 -50.16 -30.51 27.44
C GLN A 331 -48.95 -29.69 26.99
N LYS A 332 -49.07 -28.35 26.99
CA LYS A 332 -47.96 -27.45 26.67
C LYS A 332 -46.86 -27.59 27.72
N GLN A 333 -45.73 -28.20 27.35
CA GLN A 333 -44.56 -28.25 28.22
C GLN A 333 -44.05 -26.84 28.50
N TYR A 334 -43.68 -26.60 29.75
CA TYR A 334 -43.05 -25.37 30.21
C TYR A 334 -41.60 -25.36 29.74
N GLU A 335 -41.25 -24.49 28.78
CA GLU A 335 -39.87 -24.29 28.31
C GLU A 335 -39.14 -23.25 29.19
N PRO A 336 -38.29 -23.65 30.17
CA PRO A 336 -37.55 -22.70 31.01
C PRO A 336 -36.53 -21.87 30.19
N THR A 337 -36.01 -22.44 29.11
CA THR A 337 -35.01 -21.87 28.19
C THR A 337 -35.57 -20.85 27.19
N SER A 338 -36.90 -20.67 27.14
CA SER A 338 -37.58 -19.84 26.12
C SER A 338 -37.08 -18.38 26.02
N PHE A 339 -36.50 -17.81 27.08
CA PHE A 339 -35.89 -16.47 27.05
C PHE A 339 -34.55 -16.41 26.30
N LEU A 340 -33.80 -17.52 26.22
CA LEU A 340 -32.50 -17.58 25.55
C LEU A 340 -32.62 -17.43 24.03
N ARG A 341 -33.79 -17.71 23.46
CA ARG A 341 -34.12 -17.45 22.04
C ARG A 341 -33.96 -15.98 21.62
N LYS A 342 -33.79 -15.05 22.56
CA LYS A 342 -33.48 -13.62 22.31
C LYS A 342 -32.00 -13.34 22.00
N TYR A 343 -31.11 -14.27 22.32
CA TYR A 343 -29.67 -14.15 22.10
C TYR A 343 -29.22 -15.12 21.00
N ALA A 344 -28.14 -14.79 20.29
CA ALA A 344 -27.53 -15.65 19.29
C ALA A 344 -26.69 -16.77 19.96
N VAL A 345 -27.36 -17.68 20.68
CA VAL A 345 -26.72 -18.77 21.44
C VAL A 345 -27.19 -20.14 20.96
N SER A 346 -26.30 -21.13 21.01
CA SER A 346 -26.62 -22.52 20.67
C SER A 346 -27.49 -23.16 21.76
N LEU A 347 -28.71 -23.57 21.40
CA LEU A 347 -29.59 -24.34 22.27
C LEU A 347 -29.61 -25.80 21.80
N VAL A 348 -29.41 -26.75 22.71
CA VAL A 348 -29.40 -28.18 22.40
C VAL A 348 -30.42 -28.92 23.26
N ASN A 349 -31.16 -29.84 22.66
CA ASN A 349 -31.92 -30.83 23.41
C ASN A 349 -30.97 -31.98 23.79
N VAL A 350 -31.12 -32.49 25.02
CA VAL A 350 -30.13 -33.39 25.64
C VAL A 350 -30.79 -34.53 26.42
N GLU A 351 -30.16 -35.70 26.34
CA GLU A 351 -30.55 -36.91 27.06
C GLU A 351 -29.52 -37.25 28.14
N ASN A 352 -29.97 -37.68 29.32
CA ASN A 352 -29.07 -38.14 30.38
C ASN A 352 -28.51 -39.52 30.04
N LEU A 353 -27.19 -39.71 30.15
CA LEU A 353 -26.58 -41.03 30.00
C LEU A 353 -26.43 -41.72 31.36
N THR A 354 -27.06 -42.88 31.51
CA THR A 354 -26.88 -43.81 32.64
C THR A 354 -25.79 -44.83 32.33
N GLU A 355 -25.10 -45.32 33.36
CA GLU A 355 -24.06 -46.36 33.21
C GLU A 355 -24.67 -47.75 33.04
N GLU A 356 -23.93 -48.66 32.40
CA GLU A 356 -24.32 -50.08 32.34
C GLU A 356 -24.11 -50.75 33.71
N PRO A 357 -25.06 -51.58 34.19
CA PRO A 357 -24.90 -52.30 35.46
C PRO A 357 -23.79 -53.35 35.35
N TYR A 358 -22.75 -53.19 36.18
CA TYR A 358 -21.59 -54.10 36.26
C TYR A 358 -21.58 -54.85 37.59
N ASP A 359 -20.96 -56.04 37.63
CA ASP A 359 -20.71 -56.75 38.90
C ASP A 359 -19.43 -56.22 39.58
N PRO A 360 -19.50 -55.64 40.79
CA PRO A 360 -18.31 -55.19 41.53
C PRO A 360 -17.34 -56.31 41.93
N ARG A 361 -17.72 -57.58 41.74
CA ARG A 361 -16.89 -58.77 42.05
C ARG A 361 -15.99 -59.21 40.90
N ASN A 362 -16.18 -58.68 39.68
CA ASN A 362 -15.35 -59.02 38.52
C ASN A 362 -13.85 -58.83 38.83
N GLU A 363 -13.08 -59.92 38.74
CA GLU A 363 -11.65 -59.93 39.07
C GLU A 363 -10.85 -59.01 38.15
N VAL A 364 -11.26 -58.87 36.88
CA VAL A 364 -10.58 -58.03 35.89
C VAL A 364 -10.68 -56.55 36.28
N ILE A 365 -11.89 -56.04 36.52
CA ILE A 365 -12.12 -54.65 36.95
C ILE A 365 -11.31 -54.35 38.22
N ARG A 366 -11.26 -55.27 39.19
CA ARG A 366 -10.48 -55.12 40.43
C ARG A 366 -8.97 -55.11 40.18
N ALA A 367 -8.47 -55.94 39.27
CA ALA A 367 -7.05 -55.95 38.89
C ALA A 367 -6.62 -54.63 38.22
N VAL A 368 -7.37 -54.16 37.22
CA VAL A 368 -7.06 -52.90 36.52
C VAL A 368 -7.22 -51.69 37.45
N THR A 369 -8.20 -51.69 38.35
CA THR A 369 -8.36 -50.66 39.40
C THR A 369 -7.13 -50.56 40.30
N ASN A 370 -6.56 -51.69 40.74
CA ASN A 370 -5.34 -51.71 41.55
C ASN A 370 -4.11 -51.22 40.75
N GLU A 371 -4.03 -51.59 39.46
CA GLU A 371 -2.95 -51.15 38.57
C GLU A 371 -3.00 -49.63 38.33
N ILE A 372 -4.19 -49.04 38.13
CA ILE A 372 -4.38 -47.58 38.09
C ILE A 372 -3.83 -46.92 39.36
N VAL A 373 -4.17 -47.46 40.53
CA VAL A 373 -3.69 -46.94 41.83
C VAL A 373 -2.17 -47.09 42.00
N ASN A 374 -1.52 -48.04 41.34
CA ASN A 374 -0.07 -48.15 41.33
C ASN A 374 0.58 -47.10 40.41
N VAL A 375 0.13 -47.00 39.15
CA VAL A 375 0.63 -46.00 38.20
C VAL A 375 0.43 -44.57 38.75
N PHE A 376 -0.70 -44.29 39.42
CA PHE A 376 -0.92 -43.01 40.11
C PHE A 376 0.19 -42.66 41.12
N LYS A 377 0.68 -43.63 41.91
CA LYS A 377 1.78 -43.41 42.88
C LYS A 377 3.08 -43.13 42.16
N ASP A 378 3.36 -43.85 41.08
CA ASP A 378 4.59 -43.68 40.31
C ASP A 378 4.64 -42.30 39.63
N VAL A 379 3.54 -41.85 39.01
CA VAL A 379 3.45 -40.47 38.47
C VAL A 379 3.58 -39.43 39.60
N ALA A 380 2.94 -39.64 40.76
CA ALA A 380 3.04 -38.73 41.90
C ALA A 380 4.46 -38.66 42.53
N ASN A 381 5.26 -39.72 42.38
CA ASN A 381 6.67 -39.73 42.76
C ASN A 381 7.56 -39.01 41.73
N LYS A 382 7.15 -38.93 40.47
CA LYS A 382 7.87 -38.24 39.38
C LYS A 382 7.52 -36.75 39.25
N ASN A 383 6.27 -36.37 39.52
CA ASN A 383 5.76 -35.01 39.34
C ASN A 383 5.05 -34.49 40.60
N SER A 384 5.63 -33.48 41.26
CA SER A 384 5.05 -32.90 42.49
C SER A 384 3.72 -32.17 42.25
N LEU A 385 3.50 -31.61 41.06
CA LEU A 385 2.23 -30.93 40.74
C LEU A 385 1.05 -31.92 40.69
N PHE A 386 1.32 -33.12 40.18
CA PHE A 386 0.37 -34.24 40.10
C PHE A 386 0.03 -34.78 41.51
N LYS A 387 1.03 -34.84 42.40
CA LYS A 387 0.84 -35.17 43.82
C LYS A 387 -0.08 -34.18 44.54
N ASP A 388 0.04 -32.89 44.27
CA ASP A 388 -0.81 -31.85 44.89
C ASP A 388 -2.27 -31.94 44.38
N GLN A 389 -2.47 -32.29 43.11
CA GLN A 389 -3.79 -32.58 42.53
C GLN A 389 -4.44 -33.82 43.18
N ILE A 390 -3.68 -34.90 43.38
CA ILE A 390 -4.15 -36.10 44.10
C ILE A 390 -4.49 -35.77 45.56
N SER A 391 -3.68 -34.98 46.25
CA SER A 391 -3.94 -34.60 47.64
C SER A 391 -5.23 -33.78 47.77
N THR A 392 -5.45 -32.84 46.84
CA THR A 392 -6.65 -31.99 46.78
C THR A 392 -7.90 -32.83 46.53
N PHE A 393 -7.85 -33.78 45.59
CA PHE A 393 -8.96 -34.72 45.34
C PHE A 393 -9.25 -35.61 46.56
N SER A 394 -8.20 -36.11 47.22
CA SER A 394 -8.29 -36.93 48.45
C SER A 394 -8.89 -36.18 49.65
N ILE A 395 -8.88 -34.85 49.63
CA ILE A 395 -9.48 -33.97 50.64
C ILE A 395 -10.92 -33.55 50.23
N SER A 396 -11.23 -33.49 48.93
CA SER A 396 -12.50 -32.99 48.42
C SER A 396 -13.66 -34.00 48.40
N GLN A 397 -13.40 -35.29 48.64
CA GLN A 397 -14.42 -36.34 48.73
C GLN A 397 -14.39 -36.97 50.13
N LEU A 398 -15.57 -37.18 50.74
CA LEU A 398 -15.67 -37.61 52.14
C LEU A 398 -15.24 -39.08 52.31
N THR A 399 -14.13 -39.27 53.03
CA THR A 399 -13.86 -40.43 53.91
C THR A 399 -14.26 -41.82 53.40
N GLY A 400 -13.36 -42.46 52.65
CA GLY A 400 -13.29 -43.92 52.53
C GLY A 400 -13.51 -44.48 51.13
N ASN A 401 -12.59 -45.35 50.71
CA ASN A 401 -12.74 -46.26 49.57
C ASN A 401 -13.01 -45.62 48.18
N VAL A 402 -12.13 -44.73 47.72
CA VAL A 402 -12.07 -44.37 46.28
C VAL A 402 -11.90 -45.62 45.39
N THR A 403 -11.35 -46.71 45.95
CA THR A 403 -11.21 -48.03 45.31
C THR A 403 -12.49 -48.85 45.19
N SER A 404 -13.64 -48.44 45.74
CA SER A 404 -14.91 -49.17 45.57
C SER A 404 -15.80 -48.64 44.43
N GLU A 405 -15.44 -47.52 43.79
CA GLU A 405 -16.18 -46.93 42.67
C GLU A 405 -15.28 -46.80 41.42
N PRO A 406 -15.00 -47.90 40.69
CA PRO A 406 -14.08 -47.91 39.55
C PRO A 406 -14.43 -46.86 38.47
N ALA A 407 -15.72 -46.60 38.24
CA ALA A 407 -16.20 -45.59 37.31
C ALA A 407 -15.68 -44.17 37.61
N LYS A 408 -15.68 -43.74 38.89
CA LYS A 408 -15.18 -42.41 39.29
C LYS A 408 -13.65 -42.34 39.33
N LEU A 409 -12.98 -43.46 39.62
CA LEU A 409 -11.52 -43.55 39.55
C LEU A 409 -11.02 -43.43 38.09
N ALA A 410 -11.72 -44.02 37.12
CA ALA A 410 -11.41 -43.88 35.69
C ALA A 410 -11.56 -42.41 35.23
N ASP A 411 -12.63 -41.73 35.65
CA ASP A 411 -12.86 -40.32 35.33
C ASP A 411 -11.82 -39.40 35.98
N PHE A 412 -11.38 -39.71 37.21
CA PHE A 412 -10.27 -39.02 37.86
C PHE A 412 -8.94 -39.23 37.11
N ALA A 413 -8.63 -40.46 36.69
CA ALA A 413 -7.43 -40.76 35.90
C ALA A 413 -7.41 -39.99 34.56
N ALA A 414 -8.54 -39.90 33.86
CA ALA A 414 -8.65 -39.13 32.63
C ALA A 414 -8.61 -37.60 32.87
N ALA A 415 -9.24 -37.10 33.95
CA ALA A 415 -9.25 -35.67 34.25
C ALA A 415 -7.87 -35.09 34.59
N VAL A 416 -7.02 -35.85 35.30
CA VAL A 416 -5.70 -35.38 35.77
C VAL A 416 -4.59 -35.62 34.72
N SER A 417 -4.67 -36.69 33.92
CA SER A 417 -3.65 -36.99 32.89
C SER A 417 -3.62 -35.97 31.74
N ALA A 418 -2.56 -35.99 30.91
CA ALA A 418 -2.43 -35.23 29.67
C ALA A 418 -2.44 -36.11 28.42
N GLY A 419 -3.47 -36.95 28.31
CA GLY A 419 -3.82 -37.66 27.06
C GLY A 419 -4.35 -36.72 25.97
N GLU A 420 -4.46 -37.26 24.76
CA GLU A 420 -4.99 -36.57 23.59
C GLU A 420 -6.51 -36.34 23.70
N SER A 421 -7.02 -35.31 23.02
CA SER A 421 -8.43 -34.88 23.05
C SER A 421 -9.39 -36.04 22.74
N ALA A 422 -9.09 -36.82 21.70
CA ALA A 422 -9.84 -38.01 21.30
C ALA A 422 -9.82 -39.13 22.35
N GLU A 423 -8.68 -39.46 22.95
CA GLU A 423 -8.56 -40.54 23.93
C GLU A 423 -9.32 -40.22 25.23
N LEU A 424 -9.28 -38.97 25.67
CA LEU A 424 -10.08 -38.49 26.79
C LEU A 424 -11.58 -38.55 26.48
N GLN A 425 -11.97 -38.19 25.25
CA GLN A 425 -13.36 -38.28 24.80
C GLN A 425 -13.84 -39.74 24.71
N GLU A 426 -12.98 -40.69 24.35
CA GLU A 426 -13.31 -42.11 24.40
C GLU A 426 -13.66 -42.59 25.83
N VAL A 427 -12.90 -42.19 26.84
CA VAL A 427 -13.22 -42.49 28.26
C VAL A 427 -14.56 -41.85 28.68
N LEU A 428 -14.87 -40.66 28.18
CA LEU A 428 -16.15 -39.98 28.43
C LEU A 428 -17.33 -40.64 27.70
N SER A 429 -17.10 -41.27 26.54
CA SER A 429 -18.13 -41.96 25.76
C SER A 429 -18.43 -43.40 26.22
N SER A 430 -17.45 -44.11 26.78
CA SER A 430 -17.60 -45.52 27.22
C SER A 430 -18.58 -45.67 28.39
N LEU A 431 -19.77 -46.21 28.10
CA LEU A 431 -20.80 -46.55 29.09
C LEU A 431 -20.40 -47.77 29.95
N ASN A 432 -19.78 -48.77 29.32
CA ASN A 432 -19.25 -49.95 30.00
C ASN A 432 -18.07 -49.59 30.92
N VAL A 433 -18.12 -50.05 32.17
CA VAL A 433 -17.12 -49.71 33.20
C VAL A 433 -15.79 -50.44 33.00
N GLU A 434 -15.78 -51.66 32.46
CA GLU A 434 -14.53 -52.41 32.25
C GLU A 434 -13.66 -51.75 31.17
N ASP A 435 -14.24 -51.47 29.99
CA ASP A 435 -13.58 -50.73 28.92
C ASP A 435 -13.10 -49.34 29.38
N ARG A 436 -13.93 -48.62 30.15
CA ARG A 436 -13.59 -47.28 30.63
C ARG A 436 -12.36 -47.30 31.55
N VAL A 437 -12.28 -48.27 32.45
CA VAL A 437 -11.15 -48.46 33.37
C VAL A 437 -9.89 -48.86 32.59
N TYR A 438 -9.99 -49.72 31.57
CA TYR A 438 -8.86 -50.04 30.68
C TYR A 438 -8.34 -48.81 29.90
N LYS A 439 -9.23 -48.03 29.28
CA LYS A 439 -8.84 -46.81 28.54
C LYS A 439 -8.21 -45.77 29.45
N ALA A 440 -8.78 -45.56 30.64
CA ALA A 440 -8.22 -44.65 31.65
C ALA A 440 -6.82 -45.08 32.11
N LEU A 441 -6.55 -46.38 32.27
CA LEU A 441 -5.21 -46.89 32.57
C LEU A 441 -4.22 -46.63 31.44
N LEU A 442 -4.64 -46.79 30.17
CA LEU A 442 -3.78 -46.56 29.01
C LEU A 442 -3.32 -45.10 28.95
N VAL A 443 -4.25 -44.15 29.11
CA VAL A 443 -3.95 -42.70 29.18
C VAL A 443 -3.02 -42.40 30.36
N LEU A 444 -3.28 -42.95 31.54
CA LEU A 444 -2.44 -42.74 32.73
C LEU A 444 -1.02 -43.33 32.56
N LYS A 445 -0.85 -44.43 31.80
CA LYS A 445 0.47 -44.98 31.46
C LYS A 445 1.23 -44.12 30.44
N LYS A 446 0.56 -43.41 29.51
CA LYS A 446 1.21 -42.37 28.70
C LYS A 446 1.75 -41.23 29.58
N GLU A 447 0.98 -40.79 30.58
CA GLU A 447 1.40 -39.74 31.52
C GLU A 447 2.67 -40.12 32.28
N LEU A 448 2.80 -41.38 32.73
CA LEU A 448 4.01 -41.88 33.39
C LEU A 448 5.25 -41.81 32.47
N VAL A 449 5.11 -42.18 31.20
CA VAL A 449 6.20 -42.10 30.20
C VAL A 449 6.59 -40.63 29.93
N ASN A 450 5.62 -39.73 29.87
CA ASN A 450 5.86 -38.28 29.73
C ASN A 450 6.62 -37.72 30.96
N ALA A 451 6.20 -38.08 32.17
CA ALA A 451 6.85 -37.65 33.41
C ALA A 451 8.30 -38.18 33.51
N GLU A 452 8.55 -39.44 33.12
CA GLU A 452 9.92 -39.96 33.01
C GLU A 452 10.77 -39.22 31.96
N LEU A 453 10.18 -38.88 30.80
CA LEU A 453 10.88 -38.15 29.75
C LEU A 453 11.23 -36.73 30.21
N GLN A 454 10.33 -36.06 30.93
CA GLN A 454 10.57 -34.75 31.52
C GLN A 454 11.66 -34.79 32.60
N GLU A 455 11.71 -35.84 33.43
CA GLU A 455 12.79 -36.06 34.41
C GLU A 455 14.15 -36.25 33.70
N LYS A 456 14.18 -37.04 32.62
CA LYS A 456 15.39 -37.28 31.80
C LYS A 456 15.87 -35.99 31.12
N ILE A 457 14.96 -35.22 30.52
CA ILE A 457 15.25 -33.92 29.91
C ILE A 457 15.79 -32.94 30.95
N SER A 458 15.16 -32.83 32.12
CA SER A 458 15.61 -31.94 33.20
C SER A 458 17.05 -32.28 33.63
N LYS A 459 17.36 -33.56 33.82
CA LYS A 459 18.72 -34.03 34.17
C LYS A 459 19.76 -33.78 33.06
N ASP A 460 19.37 -33.86 31.79
CA ASP A 460 20.27 -33.54 30.68
C ASP A 460 20.42 -32.02 30.45
N VAL A 461 19.39 -31.23 30.78
CA VAL A 461 19.48 -29.77 30.87
C VAL A 461 20.39 -29.36 32.03
N GLU A 462 20.28 -29.96 33.21
CA GLU A 462 21.19 -29.77 34.34
C GLU A 462 22.65 -30.12 33.98
N LYS A 463 22.90 -31.23 33.28
CA LYS A 463 24.24 -31.57 32.75
C LYS A 463 24.75 -30.53 31.76
N ARG A 464 23.88 -29.99 30.88
CA ARG A 464 24.24 -28.90 29.96
C ARG A 464 24.50 -27.59 30.69
N ILE A 465 23.71 -27.25 31.71
CA ILE A 465 23.88 -26.04 32.53
C ILE A 465 25.16 -26.13 33.35
N THR A 466 25.40 -27.24 34.06
CA THR A 466 26.65 -27.43 34.84
C THR A 466 27.88 -27.48 33.95
N LYS A 467 27.80 -28.09 32.75
CA LYS A 467 28.85 -27.99 31.74
C LYS A 467 29.07 -26.53 31.28
N ARG A 468 28.01 -25.80 30.95
CA ARG A 468 28.08 -24.40 30.50
C ARG A 468 28.52 -23.43 31.59
N GLN A 469 28.18 -23.69 32.86
CA GLN A 469 28.70 -22.98 34.04
C GLN A 469 30.18 -23.27 34.24
N ARG A 470 30.63 -24.51 34.04
CA ARG A 470 32.06 -24.86 34.09
C ARG A 470 32.83 -24.22 32.94
N GLU A 471 32.27 -24.19 31.73
CA GLU A 471 32.83 -23.48 30.58
C GLU A 471 32.82 -21.96 30.78
N TYR A 472 31.78 -21.39 31.40
CA TYR A 472 31.72 -19.98 31.81
C TYR A 472 32.81 -19.66 32.84
N TYR A 473 32.94 -20.45 33.91
CA TYR A 473 33.92 -20.23 34.97
C TYR A 473 35.36 -20.41 34.46
N LEU A 474 35.60 -21.39 33.57
CA LEU A 474 36.87 -21.53 32.86
C LEU A 474 37.12 -20.36 31.90
N SER A 475 36.09 -19.82 31.24
CA SER A 475 36.21 -18.64 30.37
C SER A 475 36.49 -17.36 31.18
N GLU A 476 35.89 -17.22 32.36
CA GLU A 476 36.12 -16.13 33.30
C GLU A 476 37.52 -16.20 33.92
N GLN A 477 37.98 -17.40 34.31
CA GLN A 477 39.37 -17.65 34.70
C GLN A 477 40.34 -17.38 33.54
N MET A 478 40.03 -17.81 32.31
CA MET A 478 40.87 -17.54 31.14
C MET A 478 40.91 -16.04 30.79
N LYS A 479 39.83 -15.29 30.99
CA LYS A 479 39.83 -13.82 30.87
C LYS A 479 40.66 -13.16 31.97
N GLY A 480 40.58 -13.64 33.21
CA GLY A 480 41.48 -13.23 34.30
C GLY A 480 42.94 -13.42 33.92
N ILE A 481 43.32 -14.64 33.54
CA ILE A 481 44.68 -15.00 33.12
C ILE A 481 45.15 -14.20 31.90
N ARG A 482 44.30 -13.98 30.89
CA ARG A 482 44.67 -13.18 29.70
C ARG A 482 44.83 -11.69 30.00
N ARG A 483 44.03 -11.16 30.92
CA ARG A 483 44.14 -9.79 31.45
C ARG A 483 45.42 -9.62 32.26
N GLU A 484 45.78 -10.60 33.09
CA GLU A 484 47.07 -10.65 33.79
C GLU A 484 48.26 -10.78 32.83
N MET A 485 48.12 -11.52 31.72
CA MET A 485 49.15 -11.63 30.67
C MET A 485 49.15 -10.49 29.64
N GLY A 486 48.30 -9.46 29.78
CA GLY A 486 48.29 -8.29 28.88
C GLY A 486 47.94 -8.59 27.41
N LEU A 487 47.20 -9.68 27.14
CA LEU A 487 46.93 -10.19 25.78
C LEU A 487 45.43 -10.22 25.45
N GLU A 488 44.70 -9.16 25.81
CA GLU A 488 43.30 -8.95 25.38
C GLU A 488 43.15 -7.66 24.58
N SER A 489 43.11 -7.82 23.26
CA SER A 489 42.37 -6.96 22.34
C SER A 489 41.34 -7.88 21.70
N ASP A 490 40.12 -7.92 22.24
CA ASP A 490 39.08 -8.88 21.87
C ASP A 490 38.58 -8.60 20.43
N GLY A 491 37.84 -9.55 19.86
CA GLY A 491 37.19 -9.37 18.55
C GLY A 491 36.21 -8.19 18.53
N LYS A 492 35.65 -7.84 19.69
CA LYS A 492 34.84 -6.63 19.93
C LYS A 492 35.67 -5.36 19.89
N ASP A 493 36.78 -5.32 20.62
CA ASP A 493 37.58 -4.11 20.80
C ASP A 493 38.14 -3.66 19.45
N LYS A 494 38.63 -4.60 18.65
CA LYS A 494 39.08 -4.38 17.26
C LYS A 494 37.97 -3.95 16.29
N LEU A 495 36.69 -4.07 16.68
CA LEU A 495 35.56 -3.53 15.92
C LEU A 495 35.22 -2.12 16.41
N ALA A 496 35.27 -1.87 17.72
CA ALA A 496 35.09 -0.55 18.31
C ALA A 496 36.20 0.43 17.87
N GLU A 497 37.47 0.00 17.92
CA GLU A 497 38.62 0.76 17.40
C GLU A 497 38.44 1.14 15.93
N LYS A 498 37.97 0.22 15.08
CA LYS A 498 37.71 0.51 13.65
C LYS A 498 36.57 1.49 13.43
N PHE A 499 35.53 1.46 14.28
CA PHE A 499 34.49 2.49 14.22
C PHE A 499 35.01 3.84 14.70
N LYS A 500 35.88 3.87 15.72
CA LYS A 500 36.51 5.09 16.21
C LYS A 500 37.48 5.70 15.20
N GLU A 501 38.34 4.90 14.56
CA GLU A 501 39.24 5.31 13.47
C GLU A 501 38.47 5.93 12.29
N LYS A 502 37.33 5.33 11.90
CA LYS A 502 36.41 5.92 10.90
C LYS A 502 35.83 7.25 11.38
N ALA A 503 35.39 7.32 12.64
CA ALA A 503 34.75 8.49 13.24
C ALA A 503 35.70 9.67 13.44
N ASP A 504 36.98 9.43 13.75
CA ASP A 504 38.02 10.46 13.88
C ASP A 504 38.41 11.05 12.51
N ARG A 505 38.21 10.30 11.41
CA ARG A 505 38.37 10.76 10.03
C ARG A 505 37.16 11.60 9.53
N LEU A 506 36.07 11.67 10.29
CA LEU A 506 34.82 12.35 9.91
C LEU A 506 34.55 13.53 10.84
N ALA A 507 34.23 14.69 10.28
CA ALA A 507 33.89 15.88 11.07
C ALA A 507 32.40 15.82 11.49
N MET A 508 32.08 14.86 12.35
CA MET A 508 30.73 14.65 12.87
C MET A 508 30.30 15.83 13.77
N PRO A 509 29.08 16.38 13.61
CA PRO A 509 28.54 17.37 14.54
C PRO A 509 28.47 16.84 15.98
N GLU A 510 28.54 17.73 16.97
CA GLU A 510 28.58 17.38 18.40
C GLU A 510 27.42 16.45 18.82
N ALA A 511 26.19 16.76 18.42
CA ALA A 511 25.01 15.92 18.69
C ALA A 511 25.11 14.52 18.06
N VAL A 512 25.70 14.41 16.86
CA VAL A 512 25.91 13.13 16.17
C VAL A 512 27.04 12.33 16.83
N ARG A 513 28.11 13.00 17.29
CA ARG A 513 29.21 12.39 18.04
C ARG A 513 28.75 11.85 19.40
N ALA A 514 27.93 12.60 20.14
CA ALA A 514 27.36 12.14 21.40
C ALA A 514 26.54 10.83 21.23
N VAL A 515 25.67 10.77 20.21
CA VAL A 515 24.91 9.55 19.89
C VAL A 515 25.81 8.41 19.41
N PHE A 516 26.85 8.70 18.62
CA PHE A 516 27.84 7.70 18.21
C PHE A 516 28.57 7.10 19.42
N ASP A 517 29.04 7.93 20.36
CA ASP A 517 29.74 7.47 21.57
C ASP A 517 28.80 6.69 22.51
N GLU A 518 27.52 7.07 22.61
CA GLU A 518 26.51 6.30 23.36
C GLU A 518 26.28 4.91 22.75
N GLU A 519 26.05 4.82 21.43
CA GLU A 519 25.85 3.55 20.72
C GLU A 519 27.13 2.68 20.67
N LEU A 520 28.32 3.28 20.63
CA LEU A 520 29.60 2.58 20.72
C LEU A 520 29.78 1.94 22.10
N ASN A 521 29.43 2.65 23.18
CA ASN A 521 29.42 2.11 24.53
C ASN A 521 28.41 0.94 24.66
N LYS A 522 27.19 1.08 24.11
CA LYS A 522 26.21 -0.02 24.03
C LYS A 522 26.79 -1.24 23.32
N LEU A 523 27.43 -1.05 22.16
CA LEU A 523 28.05 -2.14 21.38
C LEU A 523 29.12 -2.90 22.18
N SER A 524 29.91 -2.23 23.02
CA SER A 524 30.91 -2.93 23.86
C SER A 524 30.25 -3.87 24.88
N HIS A 525 29.13 -3.48 25.50
CA HIS A 525 28.45 -4.25 26.53
C HIS A 525 27.61 -5.39 25.94
N LEU A 526 26.96 -5.19 24.78
CA LEU A 526 26.08 -6.17 24.14
C LEU A 526 26.78 -7.50 23.78
N GLU A 527 26.11 -8.64 23.95
CA GLU A 527 26.63 -9.95 23.54
C GLU A 527 26.52 -10.12 22.01
N PRO A 528 27.54 -10.64 21.28
CA PRO A 528 27.49 -10.79 19.82
C PRO A 528 26.37 -11.68 19.29
N ALA A 529 25.77 -12.52 20.14
CA ALA A 529 24.62 -13.37 19.82
C ALA A 529 23.26 -12.64 19.93
N ALA A 530 23.21 -11.43 20.50
CA ALA A 530 21.99 -10.66 20.62
C ALA A 530 21.56 -10.06 19.28
N SER A 531 20.25 -9.98 19.04
CA SER A 531 19.68 -9.26 17.88
C SER A 531 20.10 -7.79 17.87
N GLU A 532 20.06 -7.14 19.05
CA GLU A 532 20.44 -5.75 19.26
C GLU A 532 21.90 -5.45 18.90
N PHE A 533 22.83 -6.41 19.07
CA PHE A 533 24.23 -6.22 18.66
C PHE A 533 24.36 -6.01 17.16
N ASN A 534 23.58 -6.76 16.36
CA ASN A 534 23.57 -6.61 14.91
C ASN A 534 22.88 -5.31 14.46
N VAL A 535 21.80 -4.88 15.14
CA VAL A 535 21.14 -3.59 14.88
C VAL A 535 22.08 -2.42 15.19
N THR A 536 22.69 -2.41 16.38
CA THR A 536 23.64 -1.37 16.82
C THR A 536 24.87 -1.31 15.93
N ARG A 537 25.45 -2.46 15.57
CA ARG A 537 26.55 -2.56 14.61
C ARG A 537 26.19 -1.98 13.23
N ASN A 538 25.01 -2.29 12.71
CA ASN A 538 24.55 -1.78 11.43
C ASN A 538 24.31 -0.27 11.50
N TYR A 539 23.72 0.23 12.59
CA TYR A 539 23.51 1.66 12.83
C TYR A 539 24.84 2.43 12.84
N LEU A 540 25.84 1.94 13.59
CA LEU A 540 27.20 2.53 13.63
C LEU A 540 27.90 2.46 12.26
N ASP A 541 27.68 1.40 11.46
CA ASP A 541 28.22 1.31 10.10
C ASP A 541 27.53 2.25 9.11
N TRP A 542 26.22 2.52 9.27
CA TRP A 542 25.54 3.59 8.52
C TRP A 542 26.04 4.98 8.93
N LEU A 543 26.11 5.27 10.23
CA LEU A 543 26.52 6.57 10.77
C LEU A 543 27.97 6.92 10.37
N THR A 544 28.87 5.92 10.39
CA THR A 544 30.27 6.06 9.91
C THR A 544 30.47 5.94 8.39
N GLN A 545 29.39 5.79 7.60
CA GLN A 545 29.42 5.85 6.13
C GLN A 545 28.78 7.12 5.57
N ILE A 546 28.11 7.92 6.41
CA ILE A 546 27.66 9.26 6.03
C ILE A 546 28.90 10.20 5.98
N PRO A 547 29.05 11.01 4.92
CA PRO A 547 30.29 11.76 4.64
C PRO A 547 30.40 13.08 5.41
N TRP A 548 30.27 13.05 6.75
CA TRP A 548 30.27 14.24 7.61
C TRP A 548 31.51 15.13 7.39
N GLY A 549 31.26 16.40 7.03
CA GLY A 549 32.26 17.40 6.69
C GLY A 549 32.96 17.24 5.33
N GLN A 550 32.74 16.14 4.60
CA GLN A 550 33.42 15.88 3.32
C GLN A 550 32.62 16.49 2.16
N ARG A 551 33.18 17.50 1.49
CA ARG A 551 32.52 18.22 0.38
C ARG A 551 33.30 18.07 -0.93
N SER A 552 32.58 18.00 -2.04
CA SER A 552 33.15 18.19 -3.37
C SER A 552 33.51 19.67 -3.58
N ALA A 553 34.65 19.93 -4.24
CA ALA A 553 35.10 21.29 -4.54
C ALA A 553 34.30 21.85 -5.74
N GLU A 554 33.47 22.86 -5.47
CA GLU A 554 32.48 23.36 -6.42
C GLU A 554 33.10 24.35 -7.43
N ASN A 555 32.69 24.23 -8.70
CA ASN A 555 33.15 25.11 -9.77
C ASN A 555 32.05 26.09 -10.22
N PHE A 556 32.23 27.38 -9.91
CA PHE A 556 31.34 28.48 -10.33
C PHE A 556 31.88 29.23 -11.57
N GLY A 557 32.68 28.57 -12.40
CA GLY A 557 33.15 29.08 -13.69
C GLY A 557 32.03 29.10 -14.74
N ILE A 558 31.47 30.28 -15.02
CA ILE A 558 30.38 30.47 -16.00
C ILE A 558 30.78 29.97 -17.40
N GLU A 559 32.00 30.25 -17.84
CA GLU A 559 32.55 29.79 -19.13
C GLU A 559 32.63 28.25 -19.21
N ASN A 560 33.06 27.60 -18.11
CA ASN A 560 33.08 26.14 -18.01
C ASN A 560 31.66 25.57 -18.02
N ALA A 561 30.73 26.18 -17.28
CA ALA A 561 29.33 25.76 -17.26
C ALA A 561 28.66 25.90 -18.63
N MET A 562 28.89 27.01 -19.34
CA MET A 562 28.42 27.22 -20.71
C MET A 562 28.99 26.15 -21.65
N THR A 563 30.31 25.92 -21.61
CA THR A 563 30.98 24.88 -22.42
C THR A 563 30.40 23.50 -22.16
N VAL A 564 30.19 23.12 -20.90
CA VAL A 564 29.61 21.82 -20.50
C VAL A 564 28.16 21.68 -21.00
N LEU A 565 27.35 22.73 -20.92
CA LEU A 565 25.95 22.72 -21.36
C LEU A 565 25.81 22.75 -22.89
N ASP A 566 26.70 23.42 -23.62
CA ASP A 566 26.74 23.43 -25.08
C ASP A 566 27.35 22.14 -25.66
N GLU A 567 28.24 21.47 -24.92
CA GLU A 567 28.72 20.13 -25.24
C GLU A 567 27.60 19.08 -25.09
N ASP A 568 26.95 18.99 -23.92
CA ASP A 568 25.95 17.94 -23.63
C ASP A 568 24.59 18.13 -24.33
N HIS A 569 24.21 19.37 -24.69
CA HIS A 569 22.87 19.69 -25.23
C HIS A 569 22.88 20.64 -26.43
N TYR A 570 22.17 20.28 -27.50
CA TYR A 570 21.93 21.18 -28.63
C TYR A 570 20.71 22.09 -28.40
N GLY A 571 20.78 23.34 -28.86
CA GLY A 571 19.71 24.32 -28.71
C GLY A 571 19.50 24.74 -27.24
N LEU A 572 18.23 24.86 -26.85
CA LEU A 572 17.78 25.13 -25.46
C LEU A 572 18.40 26.39 -24.82
N LYS A 573 18.60 27.48 -25.59
CA LYS A 573 19.20 28.75 -25.12
C LYS A 573 18.55 29.26 -23.84
N ASP A 574 17.25 29.52 -23.87
CA ASP A 574 16.46 30.04 -22.75
C ASP A 574 16.60 29.19 -21.47
N VAL A 575 16.76 27.87 -21.60
CA VAL A 575 16.96 26.94 -20.48
C VAL A 575 18.40 27.02 -19.94
N LYS A 576 19.39 27.12 -20.83
CA LYS A 576 20.80 27.32 -20.46
C LYS A 576 21.02 28.66 -19.79
N ASP A 577 20.42 29.73 -20.33
CA ASP A 577 20.53 31.07 -19.78
C ASP A 577 19.98 31.13 -18.34
N ARG A 578 18.84 30.48 -18.05
CA ARG A 578 18.35 30.31 -16.66
C ARG A 578 19.28 29.49 -15.76
N ILE A 579 19.94 28.46 -16.28
CA ILE A 579 20.95 27.69 -15.52
C ILE A 579 22.20 28.55 -15.26
N LEU A 580 22.62 29.39 -16.20
CA LEU A 580 23.74 30.31 -16.04
C LEU A 580 23.41 31.47 -15.09
N GLU A 581 22.18 32.01 -15.11
CA GLU A 581 21.66 32.93 -14.08
C GLU A 581 21.75 32.31 -12.67
N PHE A 582 21.29 31.06 -12.51
CA PHE A 582 21.37 30.32 -11.26
C PHE A 582 22.83 30.14 -10.77
N ILE A 583 23.74 29.73 -11.67
CA ILE A 583 25.17 29.57 -11.36
C ILE A 583 25.82 30.92 -11.03
N ALA A 584 25.43 32.01 -11.71
CA ALA A 584 25.92 33.36 -11.42
C ALA A 584 25.46 33.87 -10.05
N VAL A 585 24.20 33.63 -9.65
CA VAL A 585 23.72 33.92 -8.29
C VAL A 585 24.47 33.09 -7.26
N GLY A 586 24.74 31.82 -7.54
CA GLY A 586 25.59 30.96 -6.70
C GLY A 586 27.00 31.52 -6.52
N LYS A 587 27.62 31.97 -7.62
CA LYS A 587 28.95 32.61 -7.62
C LYS A 587 29.00 33.88 -6.77
N LEU A 588 27.93 34.68 -6.79
CA LEU A 588 27.82 35.92 -6.01
C LEU A 588 27.56 35.67 -4.52
N ARG A 589 26.82 34.62 -4.16
CA ARG A 589 26.55 34.22 -2.77
C ARG A 589 27.65 33.37 -2.15
N GLY A 590 28.51 32.74 -2.96
CA GLY A 590 29.48 31.73 -2.53
C GLY A 590 28.86 30.33 -2.34
N THR A 591 27.53 30.21 -2.30
CA THR A 591 26.79 28.95 -2.24
C THR A 591 25.55 28.97 -3.14
N VAL A 592 25.14 27.80 -3.63
CA VAL A 592 23.91 27.60 -4.45
C VAL A 592 22.69 27.18 -3.60
N GLU A 593 22.70 27.53 -2.32
CA GLU A 593 21.76 27.02 -1.30
C GLU A 593 20.39 27.72 -1.37
N GLY A 594 19.30 26.97 -1.13
CA GLY A 594 17.95 27.51 -0.95
C GLY A 594 17.11 27.73 -2.22
N LYS A 595 17.54 27.24 -3.39
CA LYS A 595 16.73 27.23 -4.63
C LYS A 595 16.60 25.81 -5.19
N ILE A 596 15.36 25.37 -5.44
CA ILE A 596 15.02 24.07 -6.05
C ILE A 596 14.70 24.30 -7.53
N LEU A 597 15.41 23.63 -8.44
CA LEU A 597 15.12 23.72 -9.88
C LEU A 597 14.10 22.64 -10.28
N CYS A 598 13.01 22.99 -10.95
CA CYS A 598 12.01 22.01 -11.42
C CYS A 598 11.87 22.05 -12.95
N PHE A 599 12.36 21.00 -13.62
CA PHE A 599 12.31 20.84 -15.07
C PHE A 599 10.98 20.20 -15.50
N VAL A 600 10.08 20.99 -16.07
CA VAL A 600 8.77 20.54 -16.56
C VAL A 600 8.78 20.47 -18.09
N GLY A 601 8.28 19.40 -18.70
CA GLY A 601 8.17 19.31 -20.16
C GLY A 601 7.83 17.91 -20.67
N PRO A 602 7.53 17.71 -21.96
CA PRO A 602 7.13 16.41 -22.48
C PRO A 602 8.24 15.34 -22.33
N PRO A 603 7.90 14.05 -22.35
CA PRO A 603 8.89 12.98 -22.19
C PRO A 603 9.90 12.98 -23.34
N GLY A 604 11.17 12.74 -23.01
CA GLY A 604 12.25 12.65 -24.01
C GLY A 604 12.88 13.98 -24.45
N VAL A 605 12.64 15.08 -23.74
CA VAL A 605 13.29 16.39 -24.01
C VAL A 605 14.63 16.62 -23.29
N GLY A 606 15.18 15.63 -22.59
CA GLY A 606 16.53 15.72 -21.99
C GLY A 606 16.60 16.20 -20.53
N LYS A 607 15.47 16.43 -19.85
CA LYS A 607 15.37 16.85 -18.42
C LYS A 607 16.39 16.13 -17.51
N THR A 608 16.45 14.80 -17.59
CA THR A 608 17.34 13.95 -16.78
C THR A 608 18.83 14.12 -17.13
N SER A 609 19.19 14.39 -18.40
CA SER A 609 20.58 14.64 -18.79
C SER A 609 21.05 16.07 -18.47
N ILE A 610 20.15 17.05 -18.47
CA ILE A 610 20.46 18.42 -18.01
C ILE A 610 20.87 18.40 -16.53
N GLY A 611 20.13 17.68 -15.67
CA GLY A 611 20.53 17.49 -14.27
C GLY A 611 21.92 16.84 -14.09
N LYS A 612 22.31 15.93 -14.99
CA LYS A 612 23.67 15.35 -15.00
C LYS A 612 24.73 16.37 -15.45
N SER A 613 24.39 17.24 -16.40
CA SER A 613 25.30 18.24 -16.98
C SER A 613 25.52 19.41 -16.02
N ILE A 614 24.50 19.80 -15.23
CA ILE A 614 24.64 20.73 -14.11
C ILE A 614 25.60 20.17 -13.04
N ALA A 615 25.47 18.88 -12.70
CA ALA A 615 26.40 18.22 -11.78
C ALA A 615 27.85 18.22 -12.32
N ARG A 616 28.02 17.95 -13.64
CA ARG A 616 29.31 18.02 -14.34
C ARG A 616 29.91 19.43 -14.34
N ALA A 617 29.09 20.46 -14.60
CA ALA A 617 29.50 21.86 -14.61
C ALA A 617 29.96 22.36 -13.24
N LEU A 618 29.21 22.01 -12.18
CA LEU A 618 29.48 22.39 -10.80
C LEU A 618 30.54 21.51 -10.11
N ASN A 619 31.01 20.42 -10.74
CA ASN A 619 31.87 19.40 -10.14
C ASN A 619 31.28 18.71 -8.89
N ARG A 620 29.94 18.59 -8.84
CA ARG A 620 29.20 17.92 -7.76
C ARG A 620 28.91 16.46 -8.10
N GLN A 621 28.87 15.59 -7.10
CA GLN A 621 28.47 14.19 -7.28
C GLN A 621 26.99 14.08 -7.67
N TYR A 622 26.65 13.21 -8.63
CA TYR A 622 25.31 13.07 -9.18
C TYR A 622 24.59 11.82 -8.65
N TYR A 623 23.42 12.02 -8.04
CA TYR A 623 22.51 10.95 -7.67
C TYR A 623 21.13 11.17 -8.31
N ARG A 624 20.42 10.07 -8.60
CA ARG A 624 19.05 10.11 -9.13
C ARG A 624 18.21 9.02 -8.49
N PHE A 625 17.01 9.37 -8.04
CA PHE A 625 15.94 8.43 -7.74
C PHE A 625 14.63 8.90 -8.37
N SER A 626 13.70 7.97 -8.59
CA SER A 626 12.35 8.28 -9.06
C SER A 626 11.42 8.36 -7.87
N VAL A 627 10.50 9.33 -7.86
CA VAL A 627 9.36 9.37 -6.92
C VAL A 627 8.04 8.99 -7.59
N GLY A 628 8.03 8.85 -8.92
CA GLY A 628 6.86 8.42 -9.65
C GLY A 628 6.42 7.01 -9.25
N GLY A 629 5.17 6.88 -8.77
CA GLY A 629 4.61 5.64 -8.24
C GLY A 629 4.85 5.38 -6.74
N LEU A 630 5.59 6.24 -6.02
CA LEU A 630 5.73 6.11 -4.56
C LEU A 630 4.39 6.36 -3.87
N THR A 631 4.04 5.50 -2.92
CA THR A 631 2.85 5.63 -2.05
C THR A 631 3.19 5.65 -0.55
N ASP A 632 4.43 5.29 -0.18
CA ASP A 632 4.89 5.20 1.22
C ASP A 632 5.90 6.31 1.53
N VAL A 633 5.76 6.90 2.72
CA VAL A 633 6.68 7.88 3.31
C VAL A 633 8.01 7.23 3.68
N ALA A 634 8.01 5.94 4.05
CA ALA A 634 9.21 5.24 4.52
C ALA A 634 10.29 5.04 3.45
N GLU A 635 9.97 5.14 2.15
CA GLU A 635 11.04 5.20 1.12
C GLU A 635 11.85 6.50 1.23
N ILE A 636 11.22 7.62 1.58
CA ILE A 636 11.89 8.93 1.68
C ILE A 636 12.58 9.10 3.03
N LYS A 637 11.87 8.77 4.13
CA LYS A 637 12.36 8.94 5.52
C LYS A 637 12.99 7.69 6.16
N GLY A 638 13.00 6.55 5.48
CA GLY A 638 13.43 5.28 6.07
C GLY A 638 12.41 4.64 7.00
N HIS A 639 12.72 3.43 7.45
CA HIS A 639 11.96 2.68 8.46
C HIS A 639 12.59 2.86 9.84
N ARG A 640 11.77 2.87 10.90
CA ARG A 640 12.27 2.91 12.29
C ARG A 640 13.19 1.72 12.59
N ARG A 641 14.24 1.98 13.37
CA ARG A 641 15.29 1.03 13.82
C ARG A 641 14.73 -0.29 14.40
N THR A 642 13.52 -0.27 14.94
CA THR A 642 12.82 -1.40 15.56
C THR A 642 12.23 -2.42 14.59
N TYR A 643 12.11 -2.11 13.29
CA TYR A 643 11.57 -3.05 12.31
C TYR A 643 12.63 -4.04 11.82
N VAL A 644 12.24 -5.31 11.69
CA VAL A 644 13.13 -6.36 11.14
C VAL A 644 13.44 -6.02 9.68
N GLY A 645 14.73 -5.87 9.36
CA GLY A 645 15.18 -5.46 8.03
C GLY A 645 15.02 -3.97 7.72
N ALA A 646 14.87 -3.11 8.74
CA ALA A 646 14.77 -1.66 8.55
C ALA A 646 15.94 -1.08 7.72
N LEU A 647 15.60 -0.17 6.80
CA LEU A 647 16.54 0.55 5.94
C LEU A 647 16.33 2.07 6.12
N PRO A 648 17.41 2.88 6.05
CA PRO A 648 17.30 4.34 5.98
C PRO A 648 16.80 4.79 4.61
N GLY A 649 16.27 6.00 4.52
CA GLY A 649 15.60 6.55 3.34
C GLY A 649 16.51 6.76 2.13
N ARG A 650 15.91 6.96 0.95
CA ARG A 650 16.63 7.19 -0.32
C ARG A 650 17.66 8.32 -0.26
N VAL A 651 17.46 9.31 0.60
CA VAL A 651 18.36 10.46 0.81
C VAL A 651 19.66 10.05 1.52
N ILE A 652 19.56 9.28 2.61
CA ILE A 652 20.74 8.75 3.32
C ILE A 652 21.49 7.75 2.43
N GLN A 653 20.76 6.93 1.67
CA GLN A 653 21.35 6.07 0.63
C GLN A 653 22.12 6.88 -0.44
N ALA A 654 21.61 8.07 -0.82
CA ALA A 654 22.28 8.98 -1.75
C ALA A 654 23.60 9.51 -1.19
N LEU A 655 23.60 10.01 0.05
CA LEU A 655 24.79 10.53 0.73
C LEU A 655 25.89 9.46 0.83
N LYS A 656 25.55 8.25 1.30
CA LYS A 656 26.44 7.08 1.34
C LYS A 656 27.04 6.72 -0.03
N LYS A 657 26.23 6.81 -1.10
CA LYS A 657 26.70 6.49 -2.46
C LYS A 657 27.60 7.58 -3.05
N CYS A 658 27.30 8.85 -2.77
CA CYS A 658 28.07 10.00 -3.28
C CYS A 658 29.37 10.25 -2.50
N LYS A 659 29.40 9.92 -1.19
CA LYS A 659 30.51 10.20 -0.27
C LYS A 659 30.85 11.70 -0.16
N THR A 660 29.84 12.57 -0.30
CA THR A 660 29.92 14.03 -0.15
C THR A 660 28.68 14.60 0.53
N GLU A 661 28.78 15.68 1.32
CA GLU A 661 27.62 16.42 1.87
C GLU A 661 26.84 17.21 0.79
N ASN A 662 27.50 17.60 -0.31
CA ASN A 662 26.95 18.54 -1.31
C ASN A 662 26.67 17.93 -2.71
N PRO A 663 26.08 16.72 -2.84
CA PRO A 663 25.73 16.18 -4.15
C PRO A 663 24.62 17.01 -4.82
N LEU A 664 24.42 16.75 -6.12
CA LEU A 664 23.20 17.09 -6.83
C LEU A 664 22.28 15.86 -6.82
N ILE A 665 21.10 16.01 -6.22
CA ILE A 665 20.08 14.97 -6.14
C ILE A 665 18.96 15.28 -7.13
N LEU A 666 18.83 14.43 -8.14
CA LEU A 666 17.74 14.49 -9.12
C LEU A 666 16.56 13.61 -8.68
N ILE A 667 15.43 14.26 -8.43
CA ILE A 667 14.12 13.67 -8.12
C ILE A 667 13.34 13.55 -9.44
N ASP A 668 13.28 12.34 -10.02
CA ASP A 668 12.62 12.08 -11.30
C ASP A 668 11.11 11.80 -11.08
N GLU A 669 10.25 12.33 -11.97
CA GLU A 669 8.80 12.09 -12.03
C GLU A 669 7.99 12.53 -10.78
N ILE A 670 8.26 13.73 -10.25
CA ILE A 670 7.52 14.35 -9.12
C ILE A 670 6.04 14.62 -9.43
N ASP A 671 5.66 14.60 -10.71
CA ASP A 671 4.29 14.73 -11.20
C ASP A 671 3.45 13.45 -11.07
N LYS A 672 4.05 12.34 -10.60
CA LYS A 672 3.41 11.01 -10.48
C LYS A 672 3.47 10.43 -9.05
N ILE A 673 3.55 11.28 -8.03
CA ILE A 673 3.48 10.84 -6.63
C ILE A 673 2.10 10.21 -6.36
N GLY A 674 2.08 9.02 -5.75
CA GLY A 674 0.86 8.34 -5.35
C GLY A 674 0.39 8.78 -3.96
N ARG A 675 -0.93 8.84 -3.75
CA ARG A 675 -1.51 9.04 -2.41
C ARG A 675 -1.74 7.67 -1.77
N GLY A 676 -0.92 7.33 -0.78
CA GLY A 676 -1.06 6.09 0.00
C GLY A 676 -2.01 6.25 1.19
N TYR A 677 -2.38 5.12 1.80
CA TYR A 677 -3.16 5.10 3.04
C TYR A 677 -2.30 5.32 4.29
N GLN A 678 -0.98 5.12 4.22
CA GLN A 678 -0.05 5.22 5.36
C GLN A 678 0.59 6.62 5.50
N GLY A 679 0.17 7.58 4.69
CA GLY A 679 0.65 8.96 4.68
C GLY A 679 0.70 9.54 3.26
N ASP A 680 0.85 10.85 3.16
CA ASP A 680 1.11 11.51 1.87
C ASP A 680 2.63 11.70 1.69
N PRO A 681 3.30 10.98 0.77
CA PRO A 681 4.73 11.14 0.55
C PRO A 681 5.15 12.54 0.07
N SER A 682 4.22 13.39 -0.39
CA SER A 682 4.53 14.80 -0.65
C SER A 682 4.83 15.59 0.63
N SER A 683 4.33 15.18 1.80
CA SER A 683 4.69 15.78 3.09
C SER A 683 6.15 15.54 3.46
N ALA A 684 6.68 14.35 3.17
CA ALA A 684 8.09 14.03 3.37
C ALA A 684 9.00 14.73 2.35
N LEU A 685 8.52 14.97 1.13
CA LEU A 685 9.21 15.82 0.15
C LEU A 685 9.20 17.29 0.56
N LEU A 686 8.15 17.78 1.23
CA LEU A 686 8.13 19.16 1.75
C LEU A 686 9.25 19.36 2.78
N GLU A 687 9.31 18.52 3.82
CA GLU A 687 10.38 18.60 4.84
C GLU A 687 11.80 18.42 4.26
N LEU A 688 11.95 17.58 3.23
CA LEU A 688 13.22 17.38 2.52
C LEU A 688 13.67 18.61 1.72
N LEU A 689 12.73 19.34 1.14
CA LEU A 689 13.00 20.40 0.16
C LEU A 689 12.92 21.81 0.75
N ASP A 690 12.20 22.02 1.85
CA ASP A 690 12.00 23.32 2.46
C ASP A 690 13.29 23.86 3.10
N PRO A 691 13.84 25.01 2.66
CA PRO A 691 15.13 25.52 3.16
C PRO A 691 15.18 25.80 4.66
N GLU A 692 14.03 25.99 5.31
CA GLU A 692 13.93 26.19 6.76
C GLU A 692 13.98 24.87 7.57
N GLN A 693 13.69 23.72 6.93
CA GLN A 693 13.57 22.42 7.59
C GLN A 693 14.71 21.45 7.21
N ASN A 694 15.27 21.59 6.01
CA ASN A 694 16.25 20.65 5.46
C ASN A 694 17.61 20.63 6.19
N SER A 695 17.92 21.66 6.99
CA SER A 695 19.10 21.70 7.87
C SER A 695 19.00 20.76 9.08
N SER A 696 17.78 20.30 9.40
CA SER A 696 17.48 19.38 10.52
C SER A 696 16.58 18.23 10.09
N PHE A 697 16.78 17.70 8.87
CA PHE A 697 15.97 16.59 8.34
C PHE A 697 16.12 15.34 9.20
N LEU A 698 15.00 14.74 9.62
CA LEU A 698 14.97 13.59 10.52
C LEU A 698 14.49 12.32 9.80
N ASP A 699 15.46 11.51 9.38
CA ASP A 699 15.27 10.15 8.89
C ASP A 699 14.95 9.21 10.08
N HIS A 700 13.95 8.35 9.93
CA HIS A 700 13.42 7.47 10.98
C HIS A 700 14.36 6.31 11.35
N TYR A 701 15.32 5.97 10.51
CA TYR A 701 16.37 4.99 10.81
C TYR A 701 17.56 5.66 11.50
N MET A 702 17.97 6.83 11.01
CA MET A 702 19.12 7.56 11.58
C MET A 702 18.79 8.22 12.92
N ASP A 703 17.58 8.79 13.07
CA ASP A 703 17.07 9.37 14.31
C ASP A 703 17.96 10.49 14.90
N VAL A 704 18.76 11.11 14.03
CA VAL A 704 19.62 12.28 14.27
C VAL A 704 19.39 13.29 13.15
N PRO A 705 19.47 14.61 13.41
CA PRO A 705 19.29 15.61 12.38
C PRO A 705 20.41 15.54 11.34
N VAL A 706 20.04 15.42 10.07
CA VAL A 706 20.96 15.44 8.94
C VAL A 706 20.80 16.77 8.21
N ASP A 707 21.90 17.50 8.05
CA ASP A 707 21.93 18.76 7.33
C ASP A 707 22.00 18.52 5.82
N LEU A 708 20.90 18.83 5.13
CA LEU A 708 20.73 18.73 3.69
C LEU A 708 20.72 20.09 2.98
N SER A 709 20.95 21.20 3.70
CA SER A 709 20.90 22.56 3.13
C SER A 709 21.85 22.77 1.94
N LYS A 710 23.00 22.10 1.97
CA LYS A 710 24.07 22.10 0.94
C LYS A 710 23.72 21.28 -0.30
N VAL A 711 22.71 20.41 -0.23
CA VAL A 711 22.32 19.50 -1.32
C VAL A 711 21.59 20.30 -2.40
N LEU A 712 22.03 20.17 -3.65
CA LEU A 712 21.31 20.79 -4.77
C LEU A 712 20.21 19.84 -5.24
N PHE A 713 18.97 20.15 -4.87
CA PHE A 713 17.79 19.43 -5.33
C PHE A 713 17.33 19.91 -6.70
N VAL A 714 17.17 18.96 -7.62
CA VAL A 714 16.60 19.18 -8.95
C VAL A 714 15.44 18.21 -9.12
N CYS A 715 14.28 18.71 -9.55
CA CYS A 715 13.08 17.92 -9.79
C CYS A 715 12.80 17.79 -11.29
N THR A 716 12.19 16.68 -11.72
CA THR A 716 11.61 16.55 -13.06
C THR A 716 10.12 16.24 -13.00
N ALA A 717 9.36 16.85 -13.91
CA ALA A 717 7.92 16.65 -14.08
C ALA A 717 7.55 16.64 -15.56
N ASN A 718 6.42 16.04 -15.93
CA ASN A 718 5.88 16.13 -17.29
C ASN A 718 4.77 17.17 -17.39
N MET A 719 4.01 17.40 -16.30
CA MET A 719 2.98 18.43 -16.19
C MET A 719 3.14 19.18 -14.85
N THR A 720 2.72 20.45 -14.80
CA THR A 720 2.67 21.23 -13.55
C THR A 720 1.51 20.83 -12.65
N ASP A 721 0.41 20.35 -13.25
CA ASP A 721 -0.92 20.50 -12.65
C ASP A 721 -1.26 19.36 -11.66
N THR A 722 -0.47 18.29 -11.67
CA THR A 722 -0.52 17.19 -10.70
C THR A 722 0.44 17.37 -9.52
N ILE A 723 1.34 18.36 -9.58
CA ILE A 723 2.29 18.66 -8.50
C ILE A 723 1.53 19.38 -7.36
N PRO A 724 1.69 18.97 -6.09
CA PRO A 724 1.12 19.69 -4.96
C PRO A 724 1.58 21.15 -4.92
N ARG A 725 0.64 22.11 -4.84
CA ARG A 725 0.96 23.55 -4.84
C ARG A 725 2.03 23.95 -3.79
N PRO A 726 2.00 23.47 -2.52
CA PRO A 726 3.02 23.83 -1.54
C PRO A 726 4.46 23.42 -1.91
N LEU A 727 4.63 22.46 -2.83
CA LEU A 727 5.92 22.11 -3.43
C LEU A 727 6.21 23.01 -4.65
N LEU A 728 5.22 23.20 -5.52
CA LEU A 728 5.36 24.02 -6.73
C LEU A 728 5.72 25.49 -6.42
N ASP A 729 5.11 26.06 -5.38
CA ASP A 729 5.31 27.45 -4.94
C ASP A 729 6.74 27.69 -4.38
N ARG A 730 7.47 26.62 -4.03
CA ARG A 730 8.88 26.63 -3.60
C ARG A 730 9.88 26.37 -4.74
N MET A 731 9.41 26.04 -5.94
CA MET A 731 10.24 25.57 -7.05
C MET A 731 10.40 26.61 -8.15
N GLU A 732 11.63 26.75 -8.66
CA GLU A 732 11.92 27.52 -9.87
C GLU A 732 11.59 26.66 -11.10
N VAL A 733 10.40 26.88 -11.66
CA VAL A 733 9.83 26.08 -12.75
C VAL A 733 10.42 26.48 -14.10
N ILE A 734 11.32 25.65 -14.63
CA ILE A 734 11.91 25.81 -15.96
C ILE A 734 11.16 24.90 -16.93
N ARG A 735 10.46 25.50 -17.91
CA ARG A 735 9.64 24.77 -18.90
C ARG A 735 10.45 24.41 -20.13
N LEU A 736 10.69 23.12 -20.34
CA LEU A 736 11.25 22.57 -21.55
C LEU A 736 10.16 22.27 -22.58
N SER A 737 10.32 22.84 -23.76
CA SER A 737 9.48 22.63 -24.92
C SER A 737 9.90 21.40 -25.74
N GLY A 738 9.04 20.98 -26.68
CA GLY A 738 9.39 19.95 -27.66
C GLY A 738 10.38 20.45 -28.72
N TYR A 739 11.15 19.51 -29.29
CA TYR A 739 12.14 19.79 -30.34
C TYR A 739 11.49 19.86 -31.73
N VAL A 740 11.89 20.84 -32.54
CA VAL A 740 11.57 20.96 -33.97
C VAL A 740 12.35 19.90 -34.77
N SER A 741 11.84 19.46 -35.93
CA SER A 741 12.50 18.46 -36.79
C SER A 741 13.98 18.77 -37.06
N ASP A 742 14.29 20.04 -37.31
CA ASP A 742 15.64 20.54 -37.59
C ASP A 742 16.58 20.36 -36.36
N GLU A 743 16.05 20.58 -35.15
CA GLU A 743 16.77 20.34 -33.89
C GLU A 743 16.94 18.84 -33.61
N LYS A 744 15.90 18.03 -33.88
CA LYS A 744 15.96 16.57 -33.73
C LYS A 744 17.01 15.94 -34.63
N MET A 745 17.17 16.44 -35.86
CA MET A 745 18.21 15.99 -36.78
C MET A 745 19.60 16.29 -36.22
N ALA A 746 19.84 17.52 -35.73
CA ALA A 746 21.11 17.89 -35.09
C ALA A 746 21.41 17.08 -33.81
N ILE A 747 20.38 16.79 -33.00
CA ILE A 747 20.49 15.93 -31.80
C ILE A 747 20.78 14.48 -32.18
N ALA A 748 20.17 13.97 -33.25
CA ALA A 748 20.41 12.63 -33.75
C ALA A 748 21.86 12.45 -34.24
N GLU A 749 22.35 13.39 -35.05
CA GLU A 749 23.70 13.42 -35.59
C GLU A 749 24.77 13.56 -34.49
N LYS A 750 24.62 14.55 -33.59
CA LYS A 750 25.63 14.84 -32.55
C LYS A 750 25.66 13.85 -31.38
N TYR A 751 24.51 13.30 -30.98
CA TYR A 751 24.40 12.56 -29.72
C TYR A 751 23.83 11.15 -29.86
N LEU A 752 22.71 10.99 -30.57
CA LEU A 752 21.99 9.71 -30.55
C LEU A 752 22.71 8.65 -31.39
N ALA A 753 23.26 9.02 -32.55
CA ALA A 753 24.02 8.11 -33.39
C ALA A 753 25.34 7.64 -32.73
N PRO A 754 26.23 8.51 -32.22
CA PRO A 754 27.44 8.07 -31.49
C PRO A 754 27.13 7.23 -30.26
N GLN A 755 26.13 7.60 -29.45
CA GLN A 755 25.71 6.78 -28.30
C GLN A 755 25.18 5.41 -28.71
N ALA A 756 24.49 5.30 -29.85
CA ALA A 756 23.96 4.03 -30.35
C ALA A 756 25.03 3.16 -31.02
N GLN A 757 26.04 3.76 -31.66
CA GLN A 757 27.22 3.05 -32.16
C GLN A 757 28.02 2.44 -30.99
N ASP A 758 28.31 3.24 -29.96
CA ASP A 758 29.00 2.78 -28.75
C ASP A 758 28.22 1.65 -28.04
N LEU A 759 26.90 1.81 -27.86
CA LEU A 759 26.04 0.78 -27.26
C LEU A 759 25.87 -0.48 -28.12
N ALA A 760 26.13 -0.41 -29.43
CA ALA A 760 26.08 -1.55 -30.34
C ALA A 760 27.46 -2.22 -30.54
N GLY A 761 28.53 -1.69 -29.94
CA GLY A 761 29.90 -2.17 -30.16
C GLY A 761 30.48 -1.81 -31.53
N LEU A 762 29.85 -0.88 -32.27
CA LEU A 762 30.22 -0.49 -33.64
C LEU A 762 31.14 0.74 -33.70
N LYS A 763 31.78 1.12 -32.58
CA LYS A 763 32.61 2.33 -32.47
C LYS A 763 33.77 2.38 -33.49
N ASP A 764 34.39 1.23 -33.72
CA ASP A 764 35.54 1.07 -34.62
C ASP A 764 35.13 0.62 -36.04
N VAL A 765 33.84 0.70 -36.40
CA VAL A 765 33.28 0.16 -37.65
C VAL A 765 32.57 1.26 -38.43
N ASP A 766 32.78 1.32 -39.75
CA ASP A 766 32.26 2.41 -40.58
C ASP A 766 30.79 2.24 -40.98
N VAL A 767 29.91 2.30 -39.97
CA VAL A 767 28.45 2.28 -40.13
C VAL A 767 27.92 3.72 -40.08
N LYS A 768 27.63 4.30 -41.25
CA LYS A 768 27.12 5.67 -41.40
C LYS A 768 25.62 5.69 -41.69
N LEU A 769 24.85 6.38 -40.84
CA LEU A 769 23.45 6.72 -41.09
C LEU A 769 23.38 8.10 -41.75
N SER A 770 22.81 8.20 -42.96
CA SER A 770 22.79 9.47 -43.71
C SER A 770 21.69 10.43 -43.22
N LYS A 771 21.82 11.72 -43.56
CA LYS A 771 20.90 12.76 -43.07
C LYS A 771 19.47 12.54 -43.57
N ASP A 772 19.32 12.09 -44.81
CA ASP A 772 18.02 11.78 -45.42
C ASP A 772 17.35 10.58 -44.73
N ALA A 773 18.13 9.60 -44.26
CA ALA A 773 17.62 8.50 -43.45
C ALA A 773 17.21 8.95 -42.03
N ILE A 774 17.93 9.91 -41.43
CA ILE A 774 17.53 10.55 -40.16
C ILE A 774 16.25 11.37 -40.34
N GLU A 775 16.12 12.11 -41.44
CA GLU A 775 14.92 12.91 -41.73
C GLU A 775 13.69 12.01 -41.96
N GLU A 776 13.85 10.91 -42.71
CA GLU A 776 12.82 9.90 -42.92
C GLU A 776 12.44 9.19 -41.59
N LEU A 777 13.41 8.89 -40.72
CA LEU A 777 13.14 8.39 -39.36
C LEU A 777 12.27 9.36 -38.54
N ILE A 778 12.58 10.67 -38.61
CA ILE A 778 11.84 11.72 -37.90
C ILE A 778 10.41 11.82 -38.44
N LYS A 779 10.24 11.93 -39.77
CA LYS A 779 8.94 12.10 -40.44
C LYS A 779 8.04 10.86 -40.32
N SER A 780 8.55 9.70 -40.74
CA SER A 780 7.73 8.53 -41.07
C SER A 780 7.67 7.47 -39.95
N TYR A 781 8.47 7.62 -38.89
CA TYR A 781 8.53 6.66 -37.77
C TYR A 781 8.40 7.31 -36.38
N CYS A 782 8.52 8.63 -36.23
CA CYS A 782 8.73 9.30 -34.93
C CYS A 782 7.80 10.49 -34.62
N ARG A 783 6.48 10.28 -34.61
CA ARG A 783 5.50 11.24 -34.04
C ARG A 783 5.60 11.31 -32.50
N GLU A 784 6.44 12.22 -31.99
CA GLU A 784 6.58 12.59 -30.57
C GLU A 784 7.10 14.05 -30.45
N SER A 785 7.00 14.66 -29.27
CA SER A 785 7.62 15.98 -29.00
C SER A 785 9.11 15.89 -28.60
N GLY A 786 9.54 14.78 -28.00
CA GLY A 786 10.94 14.52 -27.62
C GLY A 786 11.72 13.76 -28.70
N VAL A 787 12.78 13.06 -28.28
CA VAL A 787 13.60 12.16 -29.12
C VAL A 787 13.68 10.72 -28.57
N ARG A 788 12.71 10.27 -27.76
CA ARG A 788 12.76 8.97 -27.07
C ARG A 788 12.45 7.80 -28.00
N ASN A 789 11.51 7.96 -28.92
CA ASN A 789 11.28 7.01 -30.00
C ASN A 789 12.38 7.11 -31.06
N LEU A 790 12.83 8.32 -31.41
CA LEU A 790 13.94 8.53 -32.34
C LEU A 790 15.20 7.78 -31.89
N LYS A 791 15.60 7.90 -30.61
CA LYS A 791 16.71 7.10 -30.03
C LYS A 791 16.48 5.60 -30.20
N LYS A 792 15.29 5.08 -29.90
CA LYS A 792 14.95 3.65 -30.07
C LYS A 792 15.07 3.16 -31.52
N GLN A 793 14.69 3.97 -32.51
CA GLN A 793 14.82 3.56 -33.91
C GLN A 793 16.29 3.60 -34.36
N ILE A 794 17.07 4.59 -33.94
CA ILE A 794 18.52 4.66 -34.21
C ILE A 794 19.25 3.47 -33.55
N GLU A 795 18.97 3.15 -32.29
CA GLU A 795 19.48 1.94 -31.59
C GLU A 795 19.09 0.64 -32.32
N LYS A 796 17.87 0.58 -32.87
CA LYS A 796 17.39 -0.57 -33.65
C LYS A 796 18.11 -0.70 -34.99
N VAL A 797 18.42 0.41 -35.66
CA VAL A 797 19.20 0.43 -36.91
C VAL A 797 20.63 -0.07 -36.65
N TYR A 798 21.34 0.48 -35.66
CA TYR A 798 22.71 0.04 -35.35
C TYR A 798 22.75 -1.41 -34.84
N ARG A 799 21.81 -1.84 -33.97
CA ARG A 799 21.72 -3.25 -33.53
C ARG A 799 21.46 -4.23 -34.67
N LYS A 800 20.61 -3.88 -35.65
CA LYS A 800 20.44 -4.71 -36.85
C LYS A 800 21.64 -4.66 -37.78
N SER A 801 22.36 -3.54 -37.83
CA SER A 801 23.60 -3.42 -38.61
C SER A 801 24.67 -4.33 -38.04
N ALA A 802 24.85 -4.35 -36.71
CA ALA A 802 25.74 -5.29 -36.03
C ALA A 802 25.35 -6.75 -36.32
N LEU A 803 24.06 -7.11 -36.20
CA LEU A 803 23.58 -8.46 -36.55
C LEU A 803 23.90 -8.83 -38.00
N LYS A 804 23.63 -7.92 -38.95
CA LYS A 804 23.91 -8.16 -40.37
C LYS A 804 25.42 -8.30 -40.64
N ILE A 805 26.25 -7.45 -40.03
CA ILE A 805 27.72 -7.53 -40.17
C ILE A 805 28.25 -8.86 -39.64
N VAL A 806 27.75 -9.36 -38.51
CA VAL A 806 28.14 -10.68 -37.97
C VAL A 806 27.66 -11.82 -38.89
N GLN A 807 26.47 -11.71 -39.48
CA GLN A 807 25.95 -12.69 -40.44
C GLN A 807 26.70 -12.69 -41.77
N ASP A 808 27.06 -11.51 -42.30
CA ASP A 808 27.75 -11.34 -43.58
C ASP A 808 29.26 -11.72 -43.48
N LEU A 809 29.87 -11.63 -42.29
CA LEU A 809 31.25 -12.07 -42.03
C LEU A 809 31.39 -13.56 -41.70
N GLY A 810 30.37 -14.16 -41.07
CA GLY A 810 30.38 -15.55 -40.62
C GLY A 810 31.23 -15.80 -39.37
N GLU A 811 31.02 -16.96 -38.75
CA GLU A 811 31.68 -17.37 -37.50
C GLU A 811 33.19 -17.65 -37.69
N ASP A 812 33.60 -18.06 -38.90
CA ASP A 812 35.01 -18.35 -39.26
C ASP A 812 35.93 -17.11 -39.14
N VAL A 813 35.41 -15.91 -39.40
CA VAL A 813 36.17 -14.65 -39.33
C VAL A 813 36.22 -14.11 -37.90
N LEU A 814 35.19 -14.40 -37.09
CA LEU A 814 35.01 -13.95 -35.71
C LEU A 814 35.02 -15.11 -34.68
N PRO A 815 36.01 -16.03 -34.71
CA PRO A 815 35.96 -17.26 -33.90
C PRO A 815 36.07 -16.96 -32.40
N GLU A 816 35.16 -17.54 -31.61
CA GLU A 816 35.01 -17.25 -30.17
C GLU A 816 36.31 -17.44 -29.37
N ALA A 817 37.15 -18.40 -29.76
CA ALA A 817 38.46 -18.67 -29.15
C ALA A 817 39.43 -17.46 -29.13
N LYS A 818 39.18 -16.42 -29.96
CA LYS A 818 39.93 -15.14 -29.92
C LYS A 818 39.37 -14.12 -28.91
N ALA A 819 38.13 -14.29 -28.44
CA ALA A 819 37.45 -13.40 -27.50
C ALA A 819 37.55 -13.87 -26.03
N LEU A 820 37.85 -15.16 -25.80
CA LEU A 820 38.15 -15.70 -24.48
C LEU A 820 39.48 -15.14 -23.94
N THR A 821 39.43 -14.61 -22.72
CA THR A 821 40.63 -14.36 -21.90
C THR A 821 41.29 -15.68 -21.52
N ASP A 822 42.55 -15.67 -21.11
CA ASP A 822 43.27 -16.93 -20.84
C ASP A 822 42.71 -17.70 -19.63
N GLU A 823 42.08 -17.00 -18.67
CA GLU A 823 41.26 -17.61 -17.61
C GLU A 823 39.96 -18.23 -18.15
N GLY A 824 39.32 -17.58 -19.13
CA GLY A 824 38.15 -18.14 -19.82
C GLY A 824 38.49 -19.37 -20.68
N LYS A 825 39.71 -19.44 -21.24
CA LYS A 825 40.22 -20.63 -21.93
C LYS A 825 40.54 -21.75 -20.94
N ALA A 826 41.13 -21.44 -19.78
CA ALA A 826 41.38 -22.42 -18.73
C ALA A 826 40.06 -23.05 -18.25
N ALA A 827 39.04 -22.24 -17.95
CA ALA A 827 37.69 -22.71 -17.60
C ALA A 827 37.07 -23.58 -18.72
N LEU A 828 37.14 -23.13 -19.99
CA LEU A 828 36.62 -23.91 -21.11
C LEU A 828 37.34 -25.27 -21.22
N GLU A 829 38.68 -25.28 -21.20
CA GLU A 829 39.49 -26.49 -21.20
C GLU A 829 39.22 -27.41 -20.00
N GLU A 830 38.92 -26.87 -18.83
CA GLU A 830 38.60 -27.63 -17.62
C GLU A 830 37.20 -28.26 -17.74
N SER A 831 36.22 -27.54 -18.29
CA SER A 831 34.90 -28.08 -18.65
C SER A 831 34.95 -29.14 -19.76
N GLU A 832 35.81 -28.97 -20.78
CA GLU A 832 36.01 -29.94 -21.85
C GLU A 832 36.69 -31.22 -21.31
N LYS A 833 37.69 -31.10 -20.43
CA LYS A 833 38.33 -32.24 -19.77
C LYS A 833 37.37 -33.00 -18.85
N GLN A 834 36.46 -32.33 -18.14
CA GLN A 834 35.38 -33.00 -17.41
C GLN A 834 34.45 -33.79 -18.35
N SER A 835 34.20 -33.30 -19.57
CA SER A 835 33.31 -33.94 -20.55
C SER A 835 33.87 -35.26 -21.13
N GLU A 836 35.20 -35.43 -21.19
CA GLU A 836 35.83 -36.67 -21.64
C GLU A 836 35.83 -37.77 -20.54
N SER A 837 35.84 -37.38 -19.26
CA SER A 837 35.77 -38.31 -18.12
C SER A 837 34.33 -38.75 -17.80
N GLY A 838 33.73 -39.53 -18.70
CA GLY A 838 32.33 -39.95 -18.60
C GLY A 838 32.00 -40.95 -17.48
N GLU A 839 31.85 -40.48 -16.24
CA GLU A 839 31.17 -41.22 -15.16
C GLU A 839 30.27 -40.29 -14.33
N SER A 840 29.02 -40.69 -14.07
CA SER A 840 27.97 -39.78 -13.61
C SER A 840 27.89 -39.65 -12.08
N THR A 841 28.00 -38.44 -11.54
CA THR A 841 27.54 -38.10 -10.17
C THR A 841 27.07 -36.64 -10.10
N GLN A 842 26.00 -36.37 -9.35
CA GLN A 842 25.39 -35.04 -9.21
C GLN A 842 26.10 -34.19 -8.13
N ALA A 843 27.20 -33.51 -8.47
CA ALA A 843 27.83 -32.48 -7.62
C ALA A 843 28.81 -31.58 -8.39
N ALA A 844 28.30 -30.63 -9.19
CA ALA A 844 29.08 -29.57 -9.86
C ALA A 844 28.13 -28.40 -10.23
N ASP A 845 28.51 -27.12 -10.21
CA ASP A 845 29.67 -26.49 -9.55
C ASP A 845 29.35 -25.02 -9.24
N GLU A 846 29.65 -24.52 -8.03
CA GLU A 846 29.33 -23.13 -7.61
C GLU A 846 30.49 -22.14 -7.83
N LYS A 847 31.47 -22.47 -8.68
CA LYS A 847 32.75 -21.75 -8.77
C LYS A 847 33.26 -21.41 -10.18
N GLU A 848 32.38 -21.02 -11.09
CA GLU A 848 32.82 -20.46 -12.39
C GLU A 848 32.07 -19.19 -12.80
N THR A 849 32.46 -18.07 -12.19
CA THR A 849 32.10 -16.71 -12.63
C THR A 849 33.37 -15.88 -12.83
N THR A 850 33.90 -15.90 -14.05
CA THR A 850 35.08 -15.08 -14.41
C THR A 850 34.72 -13.59 -14.33
N GLU A 851 35.22 -12.87 -13.32
CA GLU A 851 34.92 -11.44 -13.10
C GLU A 851 35.44 -10.52 -14.23
N LYS A 852 36.37 -11.00 -15.07
CA LYS A 852 36.95 -10.20 -16.16
C LYS A 852 36.05 -10.25 -17.40
N PRO A 853 35.70 -9.09 -17.98
CA PRO A 853 34.90 -9.04 -19.20
C PRO A 853 35.65 -9.68 -20.38
N ARG A 854 34.93 -10.40 -21.26
CA ARG A 854 35.46 -10.93 -22.52
C ARG A 854 35.99 -9.80 -23.40
N VAL A 855 37.03 -10.07 -24.17
CA VAL A 855 37.64 -9.08 -25.07
C VAL A 855 36.70 -8.84 -26.25
N ALA A 856 36.46 -7.57 -26.60
CA ALA A 856 35.60 -7.22 -27.73
C ALA A 856 36.18 -7.74 -29.06
N LEU A 857 35.35 -8.42 -29.83
CA LEU A 857 35.69 -8.89 -31.18
C LEU A 857 35.93 -7.68 -32.10
N LYS A 858 37.12 -7.62 -32.71
CA LYS A 858 37.46 -6.58 -33.69
C LYS A 858 36.94 -6.97 -35.08
N VAL A 859 36.03 -6.16 -35.60
CA VAL A 859 35.51 -6.26 -36.97
C VAL A 859 36.60 -5.77 -37.96
N PRO A 860 36.74 -6.36 -39.16
CA PRO A 860 37.69 -5.86 -40.16
C PRO A 860 37.35 -4.45 -40.67
N GLU A 861 38.37 -3.62 -40.88
CA GLU A 861 38.24 -2.23 -41.38
C GLU A 861 37.58 -2.11 -42.77
N SER A 862 37.48 -3.22 -43.53
CA SER A 862 36.85 -3.27 -44.86
C SER A 862 35.31 -3.25 -44.84
N VAL A 863 34.68 -3.24 -43.66
CA VAL A 863 33.22 -3.29 -43.51
C VAL A 863 32.63 -1.88 -43.44
N HIS A 864 32.21 -1.36 -44.60
CA HIS A 864 31.49 -0.09 -44.73
C HIS A 864 29.99 -0.34 -44.94
N VAL A 865 29.15 0.29 -44.11
CA VAL A 865 27.69 0.18 -44.21
C VAL A 865 27.07 1.57 -44.20
N VAL A 866 26.57 2.02 -45.35
CA VAL A 866 25.83 3.28 -45.48
C VAL A 866 24.33 3.00 -45.47
N ILE A 867 23.61 3.72 -44.62
CA ILE A 867 22.17 3.53 -44.38
C ILE A 867 21.43 4.78 -44.83
N ASP A 868 20.65 4.62 -45.89
CA ASP A 868 19.98 5.66 -46.67
C ASP A 868 18.46 5.47 -46.66
N LYS A 869 17.73 6.52 -47.07
CA LYS A 869 16.26 6.55 -47.09
C LYS A 869 15.59 5.34 -47.76
N GLU A 870 16.24 4.73 -48.76
CA GLU A 870 15.73 3.55 -49.44
C GLU A 870 15.91 2.26 -48.62
N ASN A 871 17.15 1.98 -48.18
CA ASN A 871 17.49 0.76 -47.44
C ASN A 871 17.08 0.78 -45.96
N LEU A 872 16.75 1.96 -45.41
CA LEU A 872 16.22 2.17 -44.05
C LEU A 872 15.06 1.22 -43.71
N LYS A 873 14.24 0.85 -44.70
CA LYS A 873 13.11 -0.08 -44.57
C LYS A 873 13.53 -1.49 -44.14
N ASP A 874 14.71 -1.96 -44.54
CA ASP A 874 15.22 -3.28 -44.17
C ASP A 874 15.60 -3.32 -42.69
N TYR A 875 16.12 -2.20 -42.17
CA TYR A 875 16.47 -2.03 -40.77
C TYR A 875 15.22 -1.78 -39.90
N VAL A 876 14.41 -0.78 -40.24
CA VAL A 876 13.31 -0.31 -39.37
C VAL A 876 12.00 -1.07 -39.63
N GLY A 877 11.76 -1.56 -40.84
CA GLY A 877 10.45 -2.01 -41.32
C GLY A 877 9.73 -0.93 -42.14
N PRO A 878 8.49 -1.18 -42.58
CA PRO A 878 7.69 -0.18 -43.30
C PRO A 878 7.42 1.06 -42.45
N PRO A 879 7.20 2.24 -43.07
CA PRO A 879 6.87 3.48 -42.36
C PRO A 879 5.58 3.32 -41.55
N ILE A 880 5.56 3.93 -40.36
CA ILE A 880 4.43 3.87 -39.41
C ILE A 880 3.45 5.02 -39.67
N PHE A 881 3.96 6.14 -40.18
CA PHE A 881 3.21 7.36 -40.49
C PHE A 881 3.51 7.76 -41.94
N THR A 882 2.47 8.10 -42.71
CA THR A 882 2.56 8.39 -44.16
C THR A 882 2.36 9.87 -44.47
N SER A 883 1.33 10.49 -43.91
CA SER A 883 1.07 11.93 -44.01
C SER A 883 0.37 12.48 -42.75
N ASP A 884 0.59 13.75 -42.45
CA ASP A 884 -0.24 14.54 -41.53
C ASP A 884 -1.42 15.22 -42.27
N ARG A 885 -1.29 15.38 -43.60
CA ARG A 885 -2.35 15.91 -44.47
C ARG A 885 -3.32 14.78 -44.85
N LEU A 886 -4.62 15.00 -44.66
CA LEU A 886 -5.68 14.04 -45.00
C LEU A 886 -6.37 14.40 -46.34
N TYR A 887 -6.46 15.70 -46.65
CA TYR A 887 -7.09 16.23 -47.85
C TYR A 887 -6.12 17.15 -48.58
N ASP A 888 -5.86 16.89 -49.87
CA ASP A 888 -5.05 17.78 -50.70
C ASP A 888 -5.81 19.03 -51.15
N VAL A 889 -7.12 18.89 -51.35
CA VAL A 889 -8.11 19.94 -51.51
C VAL A 889 -9.24 19.65 -50.53
N THR A 890 -9.57 20.61 -49.67
CA THR A 890 -10.66 20.48 -48.69
C THR A 890 -12.01 20.75 -49.35
N PRO A 891 -12.95 19.79 -49.37
CA PRO A 891 -14.30 20.03 -49.91
C PRO A 891 -15.11 20.96 -48.97
N PRO A 892 -16.22 21.55 -49.45
CA PRO A 892 -17.12 22.34 -48.62
C PRO A 892 -17.54 21.57 -47.36
N GLY A 893 -17.49 22.24 -46.22
CA GLY A 893 -17.73 21.64 -44.91
C GLY A 893 -16.49 21.09 -44.20
N VAL A 894 -15.32 20.98 -44.85
CA VAL A 894 -14.08 20.50 -44.22
C VAL A 894 -13.11 21.64 -43.92
N THR A 895 -12.60 21.72 -42.69
CA THR A 895 -11.68 22.79 -42.24
C THR A 895 -10.55 22.24 -41.39
N MET A 896 -9.33 22.76 -41.57
CA MET A 896 -8.15 22.36 -40.80
C MET A 896 -7.99 23.18 -39.50
N GLY A 897 -8.10 22.49 -38.36
CA GLY A 897 -7.88 23.04 -37.03
C GLY A 897 -6.57 22.57 -36.40
N LEU A 898 -6.05 23.35 -35.44
CA LEU A 898 -4.85 23.00 -34.69
C LEU A 898 -5.18 22.64 -33.24
N ALA A 899 -4.90 21.39 -32.85
CA ALA A 899 -5.09 20.88 -31.50
C ALA A 899 -3.76 20.68 -30.78
N TRP A 900 -3.83 20.71 -29.44
CA TRP A 900 -2.74 20.32 -28.56
C TRP A 900 -3.09 18.97 -27.91
N THR A 901 -2.18 18.02 -27.97
CA THR A 901 -2.34 16.67 -27.40
C THR A 901 -1.16 16.35 -26.47
N GLN A 902 -1.28 15.30 -25.67
CA GLN A 902 -0.18 14.82 -24.83
C GLN A 902 1.08 14.39 -25.62
N MET A 903 0.94 14.10 -26.92
CA MET A 903 2.07 13.78 -27.80
C MET A 903 2.73 15.01 -28.44
N GLY A 904 2.09 16.18 -28.34
CA GLY A 904 2.44 17.43 -29.01
C GLY A 904 1.28 18.00 -29.83
N GLY A 905 1.58 18.95 -30.71
CA GLY A 905 0.58 19.52 -31.62
C GLY A 905 0.16 18.56 -32.74
N ALA A 906 -1.12 18.59 -33.06
CA ALA A 906 -1.74 17.87 -34.17
C ALA A 906 -2.56 18.82 -35.04
N ALA A 907 -2.43 18.69 -36.37
CA ALA A 907 -3.42 19.21 -37.29
C ALA A 907 -4.57 18.19 -37.36
N MET A 908 -5.81 18.66 -37.22
CA MET A 908 -7.00 17.82 -37.31
C MET A 908 -7.99 18.49 -38.26
N TYR A 909 -8.70 17.68 -39.04
CA TYR A 909 -9.79 18.17 -39.87
C TYR A 909 -11.09 18.15 -39.05
N ILE A 910 -11.93 19.16 -39.25
CA ILE A 910 -13.31 19.17 -38.78
C ILE A 910 -14.19 19.02 -40.00
N GLU A 911 -15.02 17.99 -40.01
CA GLU A 911 -15.80 17.55 -41.16
C GLU A 911 -17.28 17.76 -40.84
N THR A 912 -17.92 18.70 -41.53
CA THR A 912 -19.35 18.97 -41.40
C THR A 912 -20.07 18.48 -42.65
N ILE A 913 -21.06 17.59 -42.49
CA ILE A 913 -21.87 17.05 -43.58
C ILE A 913 -23.37 17.22 -43.36
N LEU A 914 -24.13 17.27 -44.45
CA LEU A 914 -25.59 17.24 -44.45
C LEU A 914 -26.09 15.78 -44.39
N GLN A 915 -26.81 15.40 -43.33
CA GLN A 915 -27.31 14.04 -43.13
C GLN A 915 -28.55 13.69 -43.97
N SER A 916 -29.34 14.69 -44.37
CA SER A 916 -30.58 14.49 -45.13
C SER A 916 -30.87 15.68 -46.03
N ALA A 917 -31.35 15.41 -47.25
CA ALA A 917 -31.73 16.43 -48.22
C ALA A 917 -32.68 17.50 -47.64
N LEU A 918 -32.45 18.75 -48.02
CA LEU A 918 -33.21 19.92 -47.57
C LEU A 918 -34.63 19.87 -48.14
N ARG A 919 -35.62 19.97 -47.25
CA ARG A 919 -37.05 20.08 -47.58
C ARG A 919 -37.64 21.25 -46.81
N SER A 920 -38.69 21.87 -47.33
CA SER A 920 -39.43 22.91 -46.61
C SER A 920 -39.92 22.46 -45.22
N SER A 921 -40.22 21.15 -45.08
CA SER A 921 -40.66 20.48 -43.86
C SER A 921 -39.55 20.02 -42.90
N SER A 922 -38.26 20.09 -43.25
CA SER A 922 -37.19 19.59 -42.38
C SER A 922 -36.96 20.49 -41.16
N ARG A 923 -36.57 19.87 -40.04
CA ARG A 923 -36.18 20.53 -38.79
C ARG A 923 -34.65 20.44 -38.61
N PRO A 924 -34.01 21.46 -38.07
CA PRO A 924 -32.57 21.47 -37.89
C PRO A 924 -32.15 20.53 -36.76
N SER A 925 -31.05 19.82 -36.95
CA SER A 925 -30.40 19.01 -35.92
C SER A 925 -28.87 19.12 -36.03
N LEU A 926 -28.19 18.88 -34.92
CA LEU A 926 -26.73 18.84 -34.83
C LEU A 926 -26.32 17.54 -34.13
N GLU A 927 -25.72 16.62 -34.88
CA GLU A 927 -25.10 15.41 -34.34
C GLU A 927 -23.58 15.57 -34.32
N ILE A 928 -22.93 15.06 -33.27
CA ILE A 928 -21.52 15.35 -32.96
C ILE A 928 -20.80 14.05 -32.62
N THR A 929 -19.76 13.69 -33.38
CA THR A 929 -18.94 12.50 -33.11
C THR A 929 -17.43 12.81 -33.18
N GLY A 930 -16.59 11.93 -32.63
CA GLY A 930 -15.14 12.14 -32.56
C GLY A 930 -14.51 12.00 -31.16
N ASN A 931 -15.24 11.43 -30.20
CA ASN A 931 -14.80 11.23 -28.80
C ASN A 931 -14.48 12.56 -28.07
N LEU A 932 -15.42 13.49 -28.16
CA LEU A 932 -15.34 14.84 -27.60
C LEU A 932 -15.85 14.86 -26.15
N LYS A 933 -15.11 15.52 -25.26
CA LYS A 933 -15.53 15.80 -23.88
C LYS A 933 -16.47 17.02 -23.79
N THR A 934 -16.94 17.33 -22.59
CA THR A 934 -18.00 18.32 -22.33
C THR A 934 -17.69 19.70 -22.90
N VAL A 935 -16.50 20.26 -22.64
CA VAL A 935 -16.15 21.62 -23.06
C VAL A 935 -16.10 21.74 -24.59
N MET A 936 -15.62 20.70 -25.27
CA MET A 936 -15.60 20.65 -26.73
C MET A 936 -17.02 20.50 -27.33
N LYS A 937 -17.93 19.74 -26.70
CA LYS A 937 -19.35 19.68 -27.10
C LYS A 937 -20.06 21.03 -26.93
N GLU A 938 -19.80 21.70 -25.81
CA GLU A 938 -20.33 23.03 -25.52
C GLU A 938 -19.81 24.06 -26.53
N SER A 939 -18.50 24.05 -26.81
CA SER A 939 -17.86 24.86 -27.86
C SER A 939 -18.49 24.61 -29.25
N SER A 940 -18.80 23.36 -29.62
CA SER A 940 -19.48 23.06 -30.89
C SER A 940 -20.92 23.60 -30.95
N THR A 941 -21.61 23.66 -29.80
CA THR A 941 -22.97 24.22 -29.67
C THR A 941 -22.95 25.75 -29.77
N ILE A 942 -21.94 26.39 -29.20
CA ILE A 942 -21.66 27.83 -29.32
C ILE A 942 -21.35 28.18 -30.79
N ALA A 943 -20.46 27.41 -31.44
CA ALA A 943 -20.10 27.61 -32.84
C ALA A 943 -21.31 27.46 -33.78
N TYR A 944 -22.19 26.49 -33.55
CA TYR A 944 -23.44 26.32 -34.31
C TYR A 944 -24.45 27.45 -34.11
N SER A 945 -24.59 27.93 -32.86
CA SER A 945 -25.46 29.07 -32.53
C SER A 945 -24.94 30.37 -33.15
N PHE A 946 -23.61 30.58 -33.12
CA PHE A 946 -22.96 31.69 -33.78
C PHE A 946 -23.11 31.62 -35.32
N ALA A 947 -22.83 30.47 -35.94
CA ALA A 947 -22.94 30.30 -37.39
C ALA A 947 -24.37 30.57 -37.89
N LYS A 948 -25.40 30.15 -37.13
CA LYS A 948 -26.80 30.54 -37.39
C LYS A 948 -27.02 32.05 -37.32
N SER A 949 -26.52 32.71 -36.28
CA SER A 949 -26.63 34.17 -36.14
C SER A 949 -25.89 34.91 -37.27
N TRP A 950 -24.78 34.36 -37.76
CA TRP A 950 -24.00 34.90 -38.87
C TRP A 950 -24.77 34.81 -40.20
N MET A 951 -25.28 33.62 -40.55
CA MET A 951 -26.10 33.44 -41.75
C MET A 951 -27.33 34.35 -41.74
N ALA A 952 -28.09 34.39 -40.63
CA ALA A 952 -29.28 35.24 -40.52
C ALA A 952 -29.00 36.75 -40.64
N LYS A 953 -27.77 37.21 -40.40
CA LYS A 953 -27.36 38.63 -40.55
C LYS A 953 -26.78 38.96 -41.92
N HIS A 954 -26.00 38.06 -42.50
CA HIS A 954 -25.20 38.34 -43.70
C HIS A 954 -25.72 37.67 -44.99
N PHE A 955 -26.49 36.59 -44.85
CA PHE A 955 -27.06 35.81 -45.95
C PHE A 955 -28.54 35.47 -45.66
N PRO A 956 -29.43 36.49 -45.51
CA PRO A 956 -30.78 36.31 -44.96
C PRO A 956 -31.73 35.49 -45.84
N ASN A 957 -31.39 35.24 -47.11
CA ASN A 957 -32.17 34.37 -48.01
C ASN A 957 -31.68 32.91 -47.98
N ASN A 958 -30.51 32.64 -47.37
CA ASN A 958 -29.95 31.30 -47.26
C ASN A 958 -30.39 30.63 -45.94
N HIS A 959 -31.53 29.96 -46.01
CA HIS A 959 -32.14 29.23 -44.88
C HIS A 959 -31.49 27.86 -44.57
N PHE A 960 -30.30 27.56 -45.10
CA PHE A 960 -29.64 26.24 -44.96
C PHE A 960 -29.54 25.79 -43.49
N LEU A 961 -28.92 26.59 -42.62
CA LEU A 961 -28.72 26.21 -41.21
C LEU A 961 -30.04 26.13 -40.40
N GLU A 962 -31.13 26.70 -40.89
CA GLU A 962 -32.46 26.62 -40.27
C GLU A 962 -33.18 25.30 -40.59
N LYS A 963 -32.81 24.64 -41.68
CA LYS A 963 -33.47 23.44 -42.21
C LYS A 963 -32.60 22.18 -42.20
N ALA A 964 -31.28 22.34 -42.25
CA ALA A 964 -30.31 21.26 -42.37
C ALA A 964 -30.20 20.38 -41.11
N LYS A 965 -30.19 19.07 -41.32
CA LYS A 965 -29.69 18.11 -40.34
C LYS A 965 -28.20 17.91 -40.56
N ILE A 966 -27.39 18.31 -39.58
CA ILE A 966 -25.95 18.43 -39.73
C ILE A 966 -25.24 17.44 -38.82
N HIS A 967 -24.21 16.79 -39.34
CA HIS A 967 -23.26 15.99 -38.57
C HIS A 967 -21.90 16.68 -38.58
N VAL A 968 -21.39 17.03 -37.40
CA VAL A 968 -19.99 17.45 -37.21
C VAL A 968 -19.17 16.26 -36.71
N HIS A 969 -18.19 15.85 -37.49
CA HIS A 969 -17.21 14.83 -37.13
C HIS A 969 -15.84 15.45 -36.88
N VAL A 970 -15.14 14.93 -35.86
CA VAL A 970 -13.71 15.18 -35.64
C VAL A 970 -12.99 13.82 -35.67
N PRO A 971 -12.26 13.48 -36.75
CA PRO A 971 -11.53 12.23 -36.91
C PRO A 971 -10.56 11.90 -35.76
N GLU A 972 -9.98 10.71 -35.77
CA GLU A 972 -9.21 10.11 -34.66
C GLU A 972 -10.07 9.84 -33.39
N GLY A 973 -11.19 9.13 -33.52
CA GLY A 973 -12.09 8.81 -32.40
C GLY A 973 -11.47 8.00 -31.24
N ALA A 974 -10.28 7.42 -31.42
CA ALA A 974 -9.55 6.74 -30.34
C ALA A 974 -8.95 7.72 -29.31
N VAL A 975 -8.63 8.96 -29.72
CA VAL A 975 -8.06 9.99 -28.84
C VAL A 975 -9.19 10.84 -28.28
N GLN A 976 -9.23 11.00 -26.95
CA GLN A 976 -10.17 11.91 -26.29
C GLN A 976 -9.78 13.37 -26.57
N LYS A 977 -10.75 14.19 -27.01
CA LYS A 977 -10.52 15.60 -27.37
C LYS A 977 -11.30 16.53 -26.44
N ASP A 978 -10.64 17.59 -25.98
CA ASP A 978 -11.21 18.54 -25.02
C ASP A 978 -10.62 19.95 -25.18
N GLY A 979 -11.31 20.94 -24.63
CA GLY A 979 -10.94 22.34 -24.66
C GLY A 979 -11.57 23.13 -25.84
N PRO A 980 -11.85 24.44 -25.66
CA PRO A 980 -12.68 25.22 -26.57
C PRO A 980 -11.94 25.80 -27.79
N SER A 981 -10.63 25.57 -27.92
CA SER A 981 -9.75 26.24 -28.90
C SER A 981 -9.94 25.86 -30.39
N ALA A 982 -11.03 25.17 -30.70
CA ALA A 982 -11.50 24.84 -32.05
C ALA A 982 -12.82 25.54 -32.43
N GLY A 983 -13.33 26.45 -31.57
CA GLY A 983 -14.59 27.16 -31.80
C GLY A 983 -14.65 27.89 -33.15
N ILE A 984 -13.59 28.61 -33.52
CA ILE A 984 -13.53 29.26 -34.84
C ILE A 984 -13.50 28.22 -35.98
N THR A 985 -12.75 27.13 -35.83
CA THR A 985 -12.66 26.04 -36.82
C THR A 985 -14.02 25.39 -37.08
N MET A 986 -14.79 25.13 -36.02
CA MET A 986 -16.13 24.54 -36.12
C MET A 986 -17.12 25.51 -36.78
N ALA A 987 -17.08 26.80 -36.43
CA ALA A 987 -17.92 27.81 -37.09
C ALA A 987 -17.59 27.95 -38.58
N THR A 988 -16.30 27.91 -38.95
CA THR A 988 -15.85 28.00 -40.35
C THR A 988 -16.22 26.76 -41.15
N SER A 989 -16.12 25.56 -40.56
CA SER A 989 -16.59 24.30 -41.16
C SER A 989 -18.11 24.31 -41.41
N LEU A 990 -18.89 24.77 -40.43
CA LEU A 990 -20.35 24.94 -40.57
C LEU A 990 -20.74 25.96 -41.65
N LEU A 991 -20.04 27.09 -41.74
CA LEU A 991 -20.30 28.12 -42.75
C LEU A 991 -19.84 27.70 -44.15
N SER A 992 -18.70 26.99 -44.27
CA SER A 992 -18.23 26.43 -45.55
C SER A 992 -19.23 25.47 -46.17
N LEU A 993 -19.90 24.63 -45.37
CA LEU A 993 -20.99 23.78 -45.85
C LEU A 993 -22.23 24.61 -46.24
N ALA A 994 -22.62 25.60 -45.43
CA ALA A 994 -23.82 26.40 -45.67
C ALA A 994 -23.71 27.36 -46.87
N LEU A 995 -22.49 27.72 -47.27
CA LEU A 995 -22.18 28.63 -48.38
C LEU A 995 -21.71 27.91 -49.66
N ASP A 996 -21.67 26.56 -49.66
CA ASP A 996 -21.13 25.71 -50.73
C ASP A 996 -19.75 26.20 -51.23
N SER A 997 -18.84 26.46 -50.29
CA SER A 997 -17.56 27.14 -50.56
C SER A 997 -16.38 26.39 -49.94
N PRO A 998 -15.45 25.85 -50.74
CA PRO A 998 -14.26 25.15 -50.25
C PRO A 998 -13.23 26.15 -49.69
N ILE A 999 -12.50 25.72 -48.68
CA ILE A 999 -11.46 26.50 -47.99
C ILE A 999 -10.08 26.19 -48.58
N ASP A 1000 -9.14 27.14 -48.53
CA ASP A 1000 -7.73 26.90 -48.87
C ASP A 1000 -7.13 25.84 -47.91
N PRO A 1001 -6.69 24.67 -48.40
CA PRO A 1001 -6.18 23.56 -47.61
C PRO A 1001 -4.74 23.79 -47.08
N THR A 1002 -4.23 25.03 -47.13
CA THR A 1002 -2.96 25.48 -46.53
C THR A 1002 -3.16 26.49 -45.40
N ILE A 1003 -4.40 26.93 -45.13
CA ILE A 1003 -4.77 27.72 -43.95
C ILE A 1003 -5.12 26.77 -42.80
N ALA A 1004 -4.50 26.97 -41.64
CA ALA A 1004 -4.89 26.32 -40.39
C ALA A 1004 -5.33 27.37 -39.37
N MET A 1005 -6.29 27.02 -38.50
CA MET A 1005 -6.86 27.98 -37.55
C MET A 1005 -7.09 27.39 -36.15
N THR A 1006 -6.95 28.23 -35.12
CA THR A 1006 -7.26 27.87 -33.74
C THR A 1006 -7.67 29.11 -32.95
N GLY A 1007 -8.68 28.97 -32.10
CA GLY A 1007 -9.28 30.06 -31.35
C GLY A 1007 -10.55 29.58 -30.65
N GLU A 1008 -10.72 30.01 -29.40
CA GLU A 1008 -12.02 29.92 -28.72
C GLU A 1008 -12.95 31.01 -29.26
N LEU A 1009 -14.24 30.74 -29.34
CA LEU A 1009 -15.24 31.59 -29.98
C LEU A 1009 -16.40 31.85 -29.02
N THR A 1010 -16.76 33.12 -28.81
CA THR A 1010 -17.97 33.49 -28.05
C THR A 1010 -19.22 33.48 -28.92
N LEU A 1011 -20.40 33.42 -28.29
CA LEU A 1011 -21.70 33.61 -28.96
C LEU A 1011 -21.82 34.96 -29.70
N THR A 1012 -21.02 35.96 -29.33
CA THR A 1012 -20.97 37.29 -29.98
C THR A 1012 -19.98 37.37 -31.14
N GLY A 1013 -19.16 36.34 -31.38
CA GLY A 1013 -18.14 36.33 -32.44
C GLY A 1013 -16.77 36.86 -32.03
N LYS A 1014 -16.50 37.11 -30.75
CA LYS A 1014 -15.13 37.45 -30.29
C LYS A 1014 -14.29 36.17 -30.26
N VAL A 1015 -13.03 36.28 -30.70
CA VAL A 1015 -12.02 35.22 -30.55
C VAL A 1015 -11.29 35.42 -29.22
N LEU A 1016 -11.12 34.36 -28.43
CA LEU A 1016 -10.45 34.37 -27.13
C LEU A 1016 -9.11 33.63 -27.14
N ARG A 1017 -8.20 34.05 -26.24
CA ARG A 1017 -6.85 33.50 -26.06
C ARG A 1017 -6.85 31.98 -25.87
N ILE A 1018 -5.89 31.30 -26.48
CA ILE A 1018 -5.70 29.85 -26.42
C ILE A 1018 -4.36 29.46 -25.77
N GLY A 1019 -4.24 28.20 -25.33
CA GLY A 1019 -2.96 27.58 -24.98
C GLY A 1019 -2.28 26.87 -26.17
N GLY A 1020 -0.97 26.63 -26.03
CA GLY A 1020 -0.19 25.73 -26.89
C GLY A 1020 0.13 26.23 -28.30
N LEU A 1021 0.26 27.55 -28.51
CA LEU A 1021 0.48 28.12 -29.85
C LEU A 1021 1.78 27.62 -30.51
N ARG A 1022 2.86 27.41 -29.74
CA ARG A 1022 4.12 26.84 -30.24
C ARG A 1022 3.93 25.46 -30.85
N GLU A 1023 3.35 24.53 -30.08
CA GLU A 1023 3.10 23.15 -30.51
C GLU A 1023 2.14 23.10 -31.70
N LYS A 1024 1.09 23.94 -31.69
CA LYS A 1024 0.13 24.08 -32.79
C LYS A 1024 0.79 24.60 -34.08
N THR A 1025 1.68 25.59 -33.98
CA THR A 1025 2.42 26.13 -35.14
C THR A 1025 3.41 25.10 -35.70
N VAL A 1026 4.08 24.32 -34.84
CA VAL A 1026 4.93 23.19 -35.28
C VAL A 1026 4.11 22.11 -36.00
N ALA A 1027 2.87 21.85 -35.55
CA ALA A 1027 1.96 20.94 -36.25
C ALA A 1027 1.53 21.48 -37.62
N ALA A 1028 1.24 22.79 -37.71
CA ALA A 1028 0.93 23.46 -38.97
C ALA A 1028 2.12 23.36 -39.97
N ARG A 1029 3.36 23.61 -39.52
CA ARG A 1029 4.57 23.45 -40.35
C ARG A 1029 4.71 22.00 -40.85
N ARG A 1030 4.41 21.01 -40.01
CA ARG A 1030 4.46 19.57 -40.35
C ARG A 1030 3.35 19.13 -41.33
N ALA A 1031 2.18 19.77 -41.27
CA ALA A 1031 1.06 19.54 -42.19
C ALA A 1031 1.19 20.31 -43.53
N GLY A 1032 2.22 21.15 -43.69
CA GLY A 1032 2.46 21.95 -44.91
C GLY A 1032 1.61 23.23 -44.99
N CYS A 1033 1.09 23.71 -43.87
CA CYS A 1033 0.31 24.96 -43.81
C CYS A 1033 1.21 26.17 -44.11
N LYS A 1034 0.70 27.13 -44.88
CA LYS A 1034 1.36 28.41 -45.18
C LYS A 1034 0.88 29.54 -44.29
N MET A 1035 -0.31 29.42 -43.71
CA MET A 1035 -0.92 30.46 -42.88
C MET A 1035 -1.54 29.84 -41.62
N VAL A 1036 -1.34 30.52 -40.48
CA VAL A 1036 -1.95 30.16 -39.19
C VAL A 1036 -2.75 31.34 -38.67
N LEU A 1037 -4.06 31.13 -38.49
CA LEU A 1037 -4.96 32.09 -37.82
C LEU A 1037 -4.97 31.79 -36.31
N PHE A 1038 -4.67 32.79 -35.48
CA PHE A 1038 -4.59 32.66 -34.02
C PHE A 1038 -5.16 33.91 -33.31
N PRO A 1039 -5.56 33.84 -32.03
CA PRO A 1039 -6.18 34.98 -31.34
C PRO A 1039 -5.22 36.16 -31.15
N SER A 1040 -5.69 37.39 -31.31
CA SER A 1040 -4.91 38.62 -31.05
C SER A 1040 -4.25 38.63 -29.66
N ASP A 1041 -4.95 38.07 -28.67
CA ASP A 1041 -4.50 37.97 -27.28
C ASP A 1041 -3.30 37.01 -27.09
N ASN A 1042 -2.89 36.26 -28.12
CA ASN A 1042 -1.69 35.41 -28.15
C ASN A 1042 -0.50 36.03 -28.92
N MET A 1043 -0.53 37.32 -29.27
CA MET A 1043 0.55 37.97 -30.03
C MET A 1043 1.91 37.92 -29.32
N SER A 1044 1.94 37.96 -27.98
CA SER A 1044 3.16 37.70 -27.17
C SER A 1044 3.75 36.32 -27.48
N ASP A 1045 2.90 35.31 -27.48
CA ASP A 1045 3.27 33.90 -27.58
C ASP A 1045 3.73 33.56 -29.01
N TRP A 1046 3.26 34.32 -30.01
CA TRP A 1046 3.78 34.30 -31.38
C TRP A 1046 5.15 34.97 -31.49
N LEU A 1047 5.35 36.13 -30.84
CA LEU A 1047 6.64 36.83 -30.84
C LEU A 1047 7.74 35.99 -30.17
N GLU A 1048 7.44 35.26 -29.11
CA GLU A 1048 8.35 34.32 -28.43
C GLU A 1048 8.73 33.08 -29.27
N LEU A 1049 8.04 32.77 -30.39
CA LEU A 1049 8.40 31.59 -31.20
C LEU A 1049 9.78 31.75 -31.86
N PRO A 1050 10.68 30.76 -31.77
CA PRO A 1050 11.91 30.69 -32.55
C PRO A 1050 11.71 30.92 -34.06
N GLU A 1051 12.66 31.61 -34.70
CA GLU A 1051 12.55 32.01 -36.12
C GLU A 1051 12.42 30.83 -37.08
N ASN A 1052 13.04 29.69 -36.76
CA ASN A 1052 12.90 28.44 -37.52
C ASN A 1052 11.49 27.82 -37.44
N ILE A 1053 10.64 28.24 -36.51
CA ILE A 1053 9.21 27.85 -36.47
C ILE A 1053 8.38 28.83 -37.31
N LYS A 1054 8.76 30.12 -37.33
CA LYS A 1054 8.11 31.17 -38.15
C LYS A 1054 8.45 31.06 -39.65
N GLN A 1055 9.64 30.58 -40.02
CA GLN A 1055 10.06 30.45 -41.41
C GLN A 1055 9.10 29.54 -42.21
N GLY A 1056 8.46 30.14 -43.22
CA GLY A 1056 7.49 29.47 -44.09
C GLY A 1056 6.03 29.56 -43.66
N ILE A 1057 5.72 30.22 -42.52
CA ILE A 1057 4.34 30.41 -42.04
C ILE A 1057 4.05 31.89 -41.80
N ASP A 1058 3.00 32.39 -42.45
CA ASP A 1058 2.38 33.68 -42.15
C ASP A 1058 1.42 33.54 -40.95
N GLY A 1059 1.67 34.30 -39.88
CA GLY A 1059 0.87 34.27 -38.66
C GLY A 1059 -0.09 35.46 -38.62
N ARG A 1060 -1.40 35.19 -38.67
CA ARG A 1060 -2.45 36.23 -38.66
C ARG A 1060 -3.17 36.28 -37.31
N PRO A 1061 -2.92 37.31 -36.48
CA PRO A 1061 -3.70 37.55 -35.27
C PRO A 1061 -5.12 38.02 -35.63
N VAL A 1062 -6.13 37.45 -34.99
CA VAL A 1062 -7.56 37.81 -35.14
C VAL A 1062 -8.22 38.05 -33.77
N GLY A 1063 -8.95 39.15 -33.64
CA GLY A 1063 -9.76 39.49 -32.47
C GLY A 1063 -11.25 39.13 -32.64
N TRP A 1064 -11.75 39.12 -33.87
CA TRP A 1064 -13.16 38.84 -34.18
C TRP A 1064 -13.32 37.84 -35.33
N TYR A 1065 -14.40 37.06 -35.31
CA TYR A 1065 -14.68 36.08 -36.34
C TYR A 1065 -14.90 36.70 -37.73
N SER A 1066 -15.30 37.97 -37.82
CA SER A 1066 -15.36 38.70 -39.09
C SER A 1066 -14.01 38.68 -39.83
N GLU A 1067 -12.91 38.86 -39.11
CA GLU A 1067 -11.56 38.85 -39.69
C GLU A 1067 -11.19 37.44 -40.18
N VAL A 1068 -11.61 36.39 -39.46
CA VAL A 1068 -11.48 35.00 -39.90
C VAL A 1068 -12.30 34.76 -41.18
N PHE A 1069 -13.53 35.24 -41.22
CA PHE A 1069 -14.42 35.09 -42.37
C PHE A 1069 -13.86 35.78 -43.62
N ASP A 1070 -13.41 37.03 -43.50
CA ASP A 1070 -12.87 37.81 -44.61
C ASP A 1070 -11.54 37.24 -45.16
N ILE A 1071 -10.71 36.64 -44.30
CA ILE A 1071 -9.47 35.95 -44.74
C ILE A 1071 -9.80 34.62 -45.44
N VAL A 1072 -10.70 33.81 -44.87
CA VAL A 1072 -11.00 32.45 -45.37
C VAL A 1072 -11.86 32.46 -46.63
N PHE A 1073 -12.83 33.37 -46.72
CA PHE A 1073 -13.82 33.45 -47.80
C PHE A 1073 -13.60 34.67 -48.73
N ALA A 1074 -12.35 35.12 -48.87
CA ALA A 1074 -11.98 36.32 -49.64
C ALA A 1074 -12.51 36.35 -51.10
N ASN A 1075 -12.67 35.18 -51.73
CA ASN A 1075 -13.13 35.01 -53.12
C ASN A 1075 -14.61 34.57 -53.23
N LEU A 1076 -15.43 34.73 -52.18
CA LEU A 1076 -16.81 34.25 -52.14
C LEU A 1076 -17.76 35.13 -52.99
N ASP A 1077 -18.43 34.51 -53.96
CA ASP A 1077 -19.61 35.09 -54.61
C ASP A 1077 -20.78 35.17 -53.63
N LYS A 1078 -21.05 36.39 -53.15
CA LYS A 1078 -22.11 36.68 -52.18
C LYS A 1078 -23.52 36.55 -52.76
N GLU A 1079 -23.70 36.63 -54.08
CA GLU A 1079 -25.01 36.44 -54.72
C GLU A 1079 -25.35 34.97 -54.93
N LYS A 1080 -24.35 34.12 -55.27
CA LYS A 1080 -24.53 32.67 -55.25
C LYS A 1080 -24.73 32.16 -53.82
N ALA A 1081 -23.89 32.58 -52.88
CA ALA A 1081 -23.90 32.07 -51.50
C ALA A 1081 -25.12 32.50 -50.66
N ASN A 1082 -25.89 33.51 -51.11
CA ASN A 1082 -27.17 33.90 -50.52
C ASN A 1082 -28.37 33.10 -51.08
N LYS A 1083 -28.16 32.15 -51.99
CA LYS A 1083 -29.20 31.23 -52.50
C LYS A 1083 -29.09 29.88 -51.78
N CYS A 1084 -30.21 29.19 -51.60
CA CYS A 1084 -30.27 27.87 -50.97
C CYS A 1084 -31.29 27.00 -51.69
N ASP A 1085 -30.84 25.92 -52.33
CA ASP A 1085 -31.69 25.01 -53.09
C ASP A 1085 -32.46 24.06 -52.16
N ILE A 1086 -33.64 24.49 -51.72
CA ILE A 1086 -34.58 23.67 -50.94
C ILE A 1086 -35.48 22.89 -51.90
N ILE A 1087 -35.65 21.58 -51.65
CA ILE A 1087 -36.56 20.76 -52.45
C ILE A 1087 -38.00 21.02 -51.98
N ASP A 1088 -38.77 21.73 -52.82
CA ASP A 1088 -40.20 21.93 -52.64
C ASP A 1088 -41.00 20.72 -53.14
N ASP A 1089 -41.65 20.02 -52.22
CA ASP A 1089 -42.50 18.84 -52.48
C ASP A 1089 -43.79 19.14 -53.29
N HIS A 1090 -43.98 20.36 -53.81
CA HIS A 1090 -45.23 20.84 -54.40
C HIS A 1090 -45.28 20.96 -55.94
N LYS A 1091 -44.18 20.79 -56.68
CA LYS A 1091 -44.21 20.80 -58.17
C LYS A 1091 -44.62 19.43 -58.74
N LYS A 1092 -45.93 19.15 -58.73
CA LYS A 1092 -46.56 17.98 -59.40
C LYS A 1092 -47.94 18.28 -60.00
N SER A 1093 -48.00 19.23 -60.91
CA SER A 1093 -49.09 19.42 -61.88
C SER A 1093 -48.59 20.30 -63.03
N ASP A 1094 -49.00 19.97 -64.25
CA ASP A 1094 -48.84 20.74 -65.50
C ASP A 1094 -47.47 21.39 -65.76
N ASP A 1095 -46.64 20.73 -66.59
CA ASP A 1095 -46.88 20.85 -68.03
C ASP A 1095 -46.45 19.59 -68.79
N GLY A 1096 -47.02 19.34 -69.96
CA GLY A 1096 -46.98 18.01 -70.61
C GLY A 1096 -46.57 18.02 -72.08
N LYS A 1097 -45.26 17.97 -72.36
CA LYS A 1097 -44.70 17.59 -73.67
C LYS A 1097 -43.24 17.14 -73.56
N PRO A 1098 -42.84 16.01 -74.19
CA PRO A 1098 -41.44 15.70 -74.43
C PRO A 1098 -40.98 16.36 -75.74
N GLU A 1099 -39.81 17.00 -75.72
CA GLU A 1099 -38.99 17.20 -76.91
C GLU A 1099 -37.65 16.49 -76.72
N GLU A 1100 -37.09 15.98 -77.82
CA GLU A 1100 -35.86 15.18 -77.84
C GLU A 1100 -34.65 16.07 -78.12
N GLY A 1101 -33.48 15.67 -77.60
CA GLY A 1101 -32.22 16.41 -77.74
C GLY A 1101 -31.79 17.11 -76.43
N ASP A 1102 -30.52 17.09 -76.03
CA ASP A 1102 -29.37 16.45 -76.67
C ASP A 1102 -28.34 15.93 -75.63
N ARG A 1103 -27.43 15.06 -76.08
CA ARG A 1103 -26.30 14.55 -75.27
C ARG A 1103 -24.98 15.18 -75.74
N VAL A 1104 -24.39 16.09 -74.97
CA VAL A 1104 -22.96 16.42 -75.10
C VAL A 1104 -22.35 16.65 -73.71
N GLU A 1105 -21.22 15.97 -73.48
CA GLU A 1105 -20.13 16.18 -72.49
C GLU A 1105 -20.47 16.65 -71.05
#